data_AF-A0A1H9N766-F1
#
_entry.id   AF-A0A1H9N766-F1
#
_cell.length_a   1.000
_cell.length_b   1.000
_cell.length_c   1.000
_cell.angle_alpha   90.00
_cell.angle_beta   90.00
_cell.angle_gamma   90.00
#
_symmetry.space_group_name_H-M   'P 1'
#
loop_
_entity.id
_entity.type
_entity.pdbx_description
1 polymer ?
#
loop_
_entity_poly.entity_id
_entity_poly.type
_entity_poly.pdbx_seq_one_letter_code
_entity_poly.pdbx_strand_id
1 'polypeptide(L)'
;MRAASDGVRFADSLGESRTLGRKIGFDMGKHFSQSDGNKNVRGRGTYVRKSSGKARPVGFNSYADGGSMSSNGWQPIEPERENRHVVAKVIAVILLLLVAIGGVTGFRLYRSVKSVKADAQVVMDSVDQLKESVKSGDAETTRSVASNMNISVHNIQNELDDPAWTIASFVPVLGDDVRSVRKLGDVLVDLSDNAIAPLAINADEVNLKNLVKNGSINVEALESLSDVFATAAPVVTRDAEAVQSLPDAHLPQVAGVLDKAKEKMGKAASAIDKANSLLPILPDMLGKDGQTRNYLLIAQNNVEIRSTGGFYGSWCLVTVTDGHISLTDSKTLQNIEPPAGANPSVSGGELAAFGPSIATNPGSTGFMYDFSRAGNVAAQFWQALVGGHIDGTIAVDPVFLQRLLALTGGVTTSNGVTVDGSNAAAVLMHDSYWTMPSDQTDLFFAEVAALSFNKLTSDLGGVNVKDLYETLNSSMDDGRLQVWMANENEEAAMKAIGASGQFTEDKTPTVGFYMNNVSFSKIEWYLKSGSEVSAPTVNADGSRTFKVTTSLTNMLDSATAAGAPDYVLGGNQSYDKTNITEWLYIVAPSGGTVSNVAISDGSAVNDLDETLGISSYSALVSFGMGQTLTVTYDVTIPAGAGDTLNVHMTPTAQESAGW
;
A
#
# COMPACT_ATOMS: atom_id res chain seq x y z
N MET A 1 -28.71 -54.15 -25.55
CA MET A 1 -28.40 -54.53 -26.95
C MET A 1 -26.89 -54.62 -27.10
N ARG A 2 -26.40 -55.71 -27.70
CA ARG A 2 -24.98 -55.96 -28.01
C ARG A 2 -24.45 -54.99 -29.07
N ALA A 3 -23.18 -54.59 -28.99
CA ALA A 3 -22.14 -54.95 -29.96
C ALA A 3 -20.79 -54.33 -29.58
N ALA A 4 -19.74 -55.14 -29.76
CA ALA A 4 -18.33 -54.86 -29.51
C ALA A 4 -17.63 -54.34 -30.78
N SER A 5 -16.45 -53.73 -30.63
CA SER A 5 -15.26 -54.12 -31.42
C SER A 5 -13.98 -53.46 -30.90
N ASP A 6 -12.93 -54.28 -30.88
CA ASP A 6 -11.55 -54.03 -30.46
C ASP A 6 -10.74 -53.15 -31.43
N GLY A 7 -9.65 -52.58 -30.91
CA GLY A 7 -8.55 -52.01 -31.70
C GLY A 7 -7.28 -51.83 -30.85
N VAL A 8 -6.21 -52.53 -31.23
CA VAL A 8 -5.05 -52.92 -30.41
C VAL A 8 -3.76 -52.24 -30.89
N ARG A 9 -2.87 -51.93 -29.92
CA ARG A 9 -1.38 -51.74 -29.97
C ARG A 9 -0.76 -50.57 -30.74
N PHE A 10 0.11 -49.85 -30.02
CA PHE A 10 1.53 -49.67 -30.39
C PHE A 10 2.41 -49.68 -29.12
N ALA A 11 3.57 -50.33 -29.21
CA ALA A 11 4.59 -50.42 -28.18
C ALA A 11 5.92 -49.87 -28.71
N ASP A 12 6.73 -49.38 -27.77
CA ASP A 12 8.20 -49.22 -27.72
C ASP A 12 8.92 -48.31 -28.73
N SER A 13 9.62 -47.29 -28.21
CA SER A 13 11.10 -47.31 -28.13
C SER A 13 11.70 -46.11 -27.36
N LEU A 14 12.51 -46.43 -26.34
CA LEU A 14 13.86 -45.94 -26.01
C LEU A 14 14.30 -44.51 -26.38
N GLY A 15 14.87 -43.81 -25.38
CA GLY A 15 15.74 -42.65 -25.59
C GLY A 15 16.31 -42.10 -24.27
N GLU A 16 17.47 -42.62 -23.86
CA GLU A 16 18.29 -42.10 -22.77
C GLU A 16 18.73 -40.64 -23.01
N SER A 17 18.81 -39.84 -21.95
CA SER A 17 19.85 -38.80 -21.85
C SER A 17 20.09 -38.43 -20.38
N ARG A 18 21.27 -38.83 -19.88
CA ARG A 18 21.90 -38.28 -18.68
C ARG A 18 22.89 -37.20 -19.10
N THR A 19 23.15 -36.31 -18.13
CA THR A 19 24.30 -35.39 -17.96
C THR A 19 24.41 -34.19 -18.89
N LEU A 20 24.32 -32.97 -18.33
CA LEU A 20 25.47 -32.23 -17.81
C LEU A 20 25.01 -30.90 -17.19
N GLY A 21 25.21 -30.76 -15.87
CA GLY A 21 25.12 -29.48 -15.18
C GLY A 21 26.35 -28.64 -15.47
N ARG A 22 26.16 -27.39 -15.90
CA ARG A 22 27.21 -26.37 -15.96
C ARG A 22 26.74 -25.13 -15.24
N LYS A 23 27.38 -24.88 -14.09
CA LYS A 23 27.40 -23.60 -13.38
C LYS A 23 27.92 -22.51 -14.33
N ILE A 24 27.22 -21.39 -14.39
CA ILE A 24 27.78 -20.12 -14.87
C ILE A 24 27.67 -19.16 -13.68
N GLY A 25 28.82 -18.94 -13.03
CA GLY A 25 29.01 -17.84 -12.09
C GLY A 25 29.38 -16.58 -12.87
N PHE A 26 28.74 -15.47 -12.57
CA PHE A 26 29.17 -14.14 -13.01
C PHE A 26 30.23 -13.62 -12.03
N ASP A 27 31.47 -13.58 -12.50
CA ASP A 27 32.60 -12.89 -11.87
C ASP A 27 32.79 -11.55 -12.58
N MET A 28 32.57 -10.43 -11.88
CA MET A 28 32.90 -9.09 -12.38
C MET A 28 34.23 -8.64 -11.77
N GLY A 29 35.30 -8.97 -12.48
CA GLY A 29 36.65 -8.50 -12.23
C GLY A 29 36.84 -7.02 -12.61
N LYS A 30 37.45 -6.28 -11.68
CA LYS A 30 38.00 -4.92 -11.81
C LYS A 30 39.26 -4.92 -12.69
N HIS A 31 39.40 -3.93 -13.58
CA HIS A 31 40.68 -3.36 -14.05
C HIS A 31 40.43 -1.91 -14.52
N PHE A 32 40.97 -0.88 -13.84
CA PHE A 32 42.28 -0.22 -14.05
C PHE A 32 42.58 0.23 -15.49
N SER A 33 42.67 1.55 -15.72
CA SER A 33 43.96 2.24 -15.95
C SER A 33 43.75 3.71 -16.33
N GLN A 34 44.39 4.58 -15.56
CA GLN A 34 44.67 5.98 -15.86
C GLN A 34 45.57 6.09 -17.10
N SER A 35 45.36 7.15 -17.89
CA SER A 35 46.36 7.64 -18.86
C SER A 35 47.06 8.85 -18.28
N ASP A 36 48.38 8.73 -18.10
CA ASP A 36 49.29 9.83 -17.78
C ASP A 36 50.28 9.97 -18.93
N GLY A 37 50.51 11.20 -19.40
CA GLY A 37 51.49 11.42 -20.47
C GLY A 37 51.54 12.82 -21.06
N ASN A 38 51.92 13.84 -20.30
CA ASN A 38 52.89 14.82 -20.82
C ASN A 38 53.64 15.58 -19.73
N LYS A 39 54.97 15.51 -19.75
CA LYS A 39 55.91 16.27 -18.91
C LYS A 39 56.66 17.27 -19.78
N ASN A 40 56.72 18.53 -19.34
CA ASN A 40 57.94 19.35 -19.19
C ASN A 40 57.54 20.69 -18.50
N VAL A 41 57.88 20.96 -17.23
CA VAL A 41 59.20 21.43 -16.68
C VAL A 41 59.53 22.82 -17.26
N ARG A 42 59.77 23.94 -16.55
CA ARG A 42 60.05 24.43 -15.17
C ARG A 42 59.82 25.96 -15.24
N GLY A 43 59.56 26.74 -14.19
CA GLY A 43 59.50 26.47 -12.76
C GLY A 43 59.41 27.77 -11.92
N ARG A 44 59.22 27.54 -10.61
CA ARG A 44 59.58 28.34 -9.41
C ARG A 44 59.10 29.81 -9.34
N GLY A 45 58.53 30.29 -8.24
CA GLY A 45 58.33 29.70 -6.93
C GLY A 45 57.61 30.67 -5.98
N THR A 46 56.68 30.10 -5.21
CA THR A 46 56.37 30.34 -3.79
C THR A 46 56.69 31.69 -3.14
N TYR A 47 55.68 32.28 -2.47
CA TYR A 47 55.88 32.82 -1.13
C TYR A 47 54.69 32.52 -0.20
N VAL A 48 55.03 31.93 0.94
CA VAL A 48 54.17 31.63 2.08
C VAL A 48 54.17 32.81 3.06
N ARG A 49 53.04 32.91 3.76
CA ARG A 49 52.60 33.85 4.78
C ARG A 49 53.49 33.92 6.05
N LYS A 50 53.38 35.09 6.70
CA LYS A 50 53.10 35.37 8.13
C LYS A 50 54.22 35.87 9.06
N SER A 51 53.76 36.82 9.88
CA SER A 51 54.19 37.22 11.24
C SER A 51 55.41 38.13 11.34
N SER A 52 55.52 39.11 12.24
CA SER A 52 54.66 39.89 13.16
C SER A 52 55.66 40.75 13.98
N GLY A 53 55.24 41.88 14.54
CA GLY A 53 55.88 42.41 15.77
C GLY A 53 56.63 43.75 15.72
N LYS A 54 55.91 44.79 16.18
CA LYS A 54 56.30 45.83 17.17
C LYS A 54 57.43 46.87 16.87
N ALA A 55 56.95 48.12 16.79
CA ALA A 55 57.29 49.31 17.60
C ALA A 55 58.76 49.81 17.72
N ARG A 56 59.01 51.00 17.10
CA ARG A 56 59.55 52.31 17.61
C ARG A 56 60.59 52.33 18.77
N PRO A 57 61.39 53.42 18.98
CA PRO A 57 61.55 54.72 18.27
C PRO A 57 63.01 55.28 18.19
N VAL A 58 63.14 56.61 17.90
CA VAL A 58 64.25 57.56 18.17
C VAL A 58 65.41 57.54 17.14
N GLY A 59 65.97 58.62 16.60
CA GLY A 59 65.80 60.07 16.71
C GLY A 59 67.12 60.76 16.26
N PHE A 60 66.98 61.93 15.61
CA PHE A 60 67.93 63.06 15.52
C PHE A 60 69.22 63.05 14.65
N ASN A 61 69.43 64.26 14.08
CA ASN A 61 70.64 64.94 13.58
C ASN A 61 71.20 64.55 12.20
N SER A 62 71.13 65.41 11.16
CA SER A 62 71.74 66.75 10.91
C SER A 62 73.08 66.63 10.21
N TYR A 63 73.26 67.25 9.03
CA TYR A 63 74.39 68.12 8.64
C TYR A 63 74.20 68.64 7.22
N ALA A 64 74.63 69.89 7.02
CA ALA A 64 74.55 70.68 5.80
C ALA A 64 75.89 70.71 5.03
N ASP A 65 75.91 71.49 3.95
CA ASP A 65 76.97 71.81 2.96
C ASP A 65 77.19 70.76 1.86
N GLY A 66 77.32 71.09 0.57
CA GLY A 66 77.44 72.37 -0.15
C GLY A 66 78.15 72.08 -1.48
N GLY A 67 77.69 72.62 -2.62
CA GLY A 67 78.41 72.44 -3.89
C GLY A 67 77.58 72.67 -5.16
N SER A 68 77.88 73.75 -5.87
CA SER A 68 77.36 74.12 -7.19
C SER A 68 78.18 73.50 -8.34
N MET A 69 77.53 72.90 -9.35
CA MET A 69 77.65 73.29 -10.77
C MET A 69 76.86 72.33 -11.69
N SER A 70 76.36 72.92 -12.77
CA SER A 70 75.39 72.46 -13.75
C SER A 70 75.74 71.22 -14.57
N SER A 71 74.76 70.35 -14.80
CA SER A 71 74.55 69.67 -16.09
C SER A 71 73.13 69.11 -16.21
N ASN A 72 72.52 69.32 -17.37
CA ASN A 72 71.17 68.94 -17.78
C ASN A 72 70.73 67.53 -17.40
N GLY A 73 69.46 67.40 -16.99
CA GLY A 73 68.71 66.14 -17.09
C GLY A 73 67.65 65.95 -16.00
N TRP A 74 66.41 65.74 -16.44
CA TRP A 74 65.23 65.25 -15.69
C TRP A 74 64.43 66.26 -14.85
N GLN A 75 63.26 66.63 -15.38
CA GLN A 75 62.15 67.21 -14.62
C GLN A 75 61.53 66.14 -13.70
N PRO A 76 61.38 66.39 -12.38
CA PRO A 76 60.51 65.60 -11.53
C PRO A 76 59.05 66.00 -11.81
N ILE A 77 58.23 65.02 -12.19
CA ILE A 77 56.77 65.17 -12.20
C ILE A 77 56.33 65.30 -10.74
N GLU A 78 55.79 66.46 -10.38
CA GLU A 78 54.99 66.61 -9.15
C GLU A 78 53.83 65.61 -9.21
N PRO A 79 53.57 64.78 -8.16
CA PRO A 79 52.31 64.06 -8.10
C PRO A 79 51.20 65.07 -7.82
N GLU A 80 50.58 65.52 -8.90
CA GLU A 80 49.37 66.33 -8.94
C GLU A 80 48.32 65.68 -8.01
N ARG A 81 47.96 66.38 -6.95
CA ARG A 81 46.97 65.96 -5.94
C ARG A 81 45.52 66.07 -6.48
N GLU A 82 45.26 65.81 -7.75
CA GLU A 82 43.97 66.18 -8.34
C GLU A 82 42.93 65.06 -8.52
N ASN A 83 43.24 63.77 -8.32
CA ASN A 83 42.27 62.71 -8.63
C ASN A 83 41.60 62.00 -7.45
N ARG A 84 41.90 62.37 -6.20
CA ARG A 84 41.20 61.76 -5.03
C ARG A 84 39.71 62.10 -4.98
N HIS A 85 39.32 63.29 -5.47
CA HIS A 85 37.91 63.69 -5.54
C HIS A 85 37.17 63.02 -6.70
N VAL A 86 37.83 62.68 -7.80
CA VAL A 86 37.23 61.97 -8.95
C VAL A 86 36.99 60.51 -8.61
N VAL A 87 37.97 59.82 -8.01
CA VAL A 87 37.83 58.42 -7.56
C VAL A 87 36.77 58.30 -6.45
N ALA A 88 36.73 59.23 -5.49
CA ALA A 88 35.70 59.26 -4.45
C ALA A 88 34.29 59.52 -5.02
N LYS A 89 34.14 60.39 -6.03
CA LYS A 89 32.87 60.63 -6.74
C LYS A 89 32.42 59.41 -7.54
N VAL A 90 33.32 58.70 -8.20
CA VAL A 90 33.00 57.46 -8.95
C VAL A 90 32.56 56.34 -7.99
N ILE A 91 33.25 56.15 -6.87
CA ILE A 91 32.86 55.17 -5.85
C ILE A 91 31.52 55.54 -5.22
N ALA A 92 31.28 56.83 -4.93
CA ALA A 92 30.00 57.30 -4.40
C ALA A 92 28.85 57.10 -5.38
N VAL A 93 29.06 57.33 -6.69
CA VAL A 93 28.07 57.08 -7.76
C VAL A 93 27.80 55.58 -7.94
N ILE A 94 28.83 54.73 -7.87
CA ILE A 94 28.68 53.28 -7.90
C ILE A 94 27.90 52.79 -6.68
N LEU A 95 28.19 53.31 -5.48
CA LEU A 95 27.44 52.97 -4.26
C LEU A 95 25.99 53.48 -4.32
N LEU A 96 25.75 54.68 -4.85
CA LEU A 96 24.40 55.22 -5.07
C LEU A 96 23.62 54.40 -6.10
N LEU A 97 24.27 53.97 -7.18
CA LEU A 97 23.68 53.06 -8.16
C LEU A 97 23.44 51.68 -7.57
N LEU A 98 24.34 51.15 -6.74
CA LEU A 98 24.14 49.87 -6.02
C LEU A 98 23.01 49.96 -5.00
N VAL A 99 22.83 51.10 -4.33
CA VAL A 99 21.71 51.35 -3.41
C VAL A 99 20.40 51.58 -4.16
N ALA A 100 20.42 52.29 -5.29
CA ALA A 100 19.23 52.51 -6.11
C ALA A 100 18.79 51.22 -6.85
N ILE A 101 19.74 50.47 -7.41
CA ILE A 101 19.53 49.14 -7.99
C ILE A 101 19.09 48.19 -6.87
N GLY A 102 19.74 48.20 -5.70
CA GLY A 102 19.33 47.41 -4.54
C GLY A 102 17.91 47.73 -4.05
N GLY A 103 17.53 49.01 -4.05
CA GLY A 103 16.18 49.46 -3.68
C GLY A 103 15.11 49.10 -4.70
N VAL A 104 15.39 49.25 -6.00
CA VAL A 104 14.46 48.86 -7.08
C VAL A 104 14.34 47.34 -7.16
N THR A 105 15.45 46.61 -7.11
CA THR A 105 15.48 45.14 -7.08
C THR A 105 14.81 44.61 -5.82
N GLY A 106 15.05 45.21 -4.65
CA GLY A 106 14.39 44.84 -3.40
C GLY A 106 12.88 45.10 -3.41
N PHE A 107 12.43 46.22 -3.98
CA PHE A 107 11.00 46.51 -4.14
C PHE A 107 10.33 45.58 -5.15
N ARG A 108 10.99 45.27 -6.27
CA ARG A 108 10.53 44.26 -7.24
C ARG A 108 10.43 42.87 -6.61
N LEU A 109 11.47 42.44 -5.89
CA LEU A 109 11.49 41.17 -5.18
C LEU A 109 10.37 41.10 -4.14
N TYR A 110 10.12 42.18 -3.39
CA TYR A 110 9.01 42.22 -2.43
C TYR A 110 7.63 42.07 -3.09
N ARG A 111 7.40 42.75 -4.22
CA ARG A 111 6.15 42.61 -4.98
C ARG A 111 6.02 41.20 -5.58
N SER A 112 7.12 40.68 -6.12
CA SER A 112 7.20 39.34 -6.69
C SER A 112 6.94 38.26 -5.64
N VAL A 113 7.56 38.34 -4.46
CA VAL A 113 7.30 37.45 -3.30
C VAL A 113 5.81 37.46 -2.92
N LYS A 114 5.13 38.62 -2.98
CA LYS A 114 3.68 38.68 -2.74
C LYS A 114 2.88 37.97 -3.83
N SER A 115 3.26 38.12 -5.10
CA SER A 115 2.61 37.42 -6.22
C SER A 115 2.81 35.92 -6.10
N VAL A 116 4.07 35.47 -5.97
CA VAL A 116 4.44 34.06 -5.75
C VAL A 116 3.68 33.47 -4.56
N LYS A 117 3.56 34.20 -3.45
CA LYS A 117 2.78 33.73 -2.29
C LYS A 117 1.29 33.59 -2.59
N ALA A 118 0.70 34.53 -3.34
CA ALA A 118 -0.71 34.48 -3.70
C ALA A 118 -0.99 33.30 -4.65
N ASP A 119 -0.20 33.15 -5.71
CA ASP A 119 -0.32 32.04 -6.66
C ASP A 119 -0.01 30.70 -5.97
N ALA A 120 0.97 30.64 -5.08
CA ALA A 120 1.26 29.42 -4.32
C ALA A 120 0.10 29.00 -3.41
N GLN A 121 -0.66 29.95 -2.86
CA GLN A 121 -1.88 29.63 -2.12
C GLN A 121 -2.93 29.02 -3.06
N VAL A 122 -3.11 29.57 -4.26
CA VAL A 122 -4.02 28.99 -5.27
C VAL A 122 -3.58 27.57 -5.62
N VAL A 123 -2.29 27.32 -5.84
CA VAL A 123 -1.76 25.97 -6.10
C VAL A 123 -2.09 25.01 -4.96
N MET A 124 -1.89 25.42 -3.71
CA MET A 124 -2.20 24.59 -2.54
C MET A 124 -3.70 24.29 -2.43
N ASP A 125 -4.54 25.29 -2.67
CA ASP A 125 -6.00 25.13 -2.68
C ASP A 125 -6.44 24.22 -3.84
N SER A 126 -5.80 24.34 -5.01
CA SER A 126 -6.05 23.48 -6.17
C SER A 126 -5.66 22.03 -5.91
N VAL A 127 -4.59 21.75 -5.15
CA VAL A 127 -4.26 20.37 -4.76
C VAL A 127 -5.38 19.74 -3.94
N ASP A 128 -5.92 20.48 -2.97
CA ASP A 128 -6.99 19.98 -2.11
C ASP A 128 -8.32 19.84 -2.90
N GLN A 129 -8.59 20.76 -3.83
CA GLN A 129 -9.75 20.68 -4.73
C GLN A 129 -9.64 19.54 -5.74
N LEU A 130 -8.46 19.29 -6.33
CA LEU A 130 -8.20 18.16 -7.23
C LEU A 130 -8.41 16.83 -6.50
N LYS A 131 -7.92 16.73 -5.27
CA LYS A 131 -8.15 15.55 -4.43
C LYS A 131 -9.64 15.28 -4.26
N GLU A 132 -10.43 16.31 -3.98
CA GLU A 132 -11.88 16.16 -3.79
C GLU A 132 -12.61 15.85 -5.10
N SER A 133 -12.30 16.55 -6.19
CA SER A 133 -12.97 16.36 -7.48
C SER A 133 -12.65 14.98 -8.10
N VAL A 134 -11.43 14.48 -7.93
CA VAL A 134 -11.06 13.12 -8.33
C VAL A 134 -11.82 12.08 -7.49
N LYS A 135 -11.92 12.29 -6.17
CA LYS A 135 -12.68 11.41 -5.26
C LYS A 135 -14.16 11.36 -5.60
N SER A 136 -14.76 12.49 -5.98
CA SER A 136 -16.17 12.58 -6.35
C SER A 136 -16.44 12.16 -7.80
N GLY A 137 -15.41 11.91 -8.60
CA GLY A 137 -15.55 11.64 -10.03
C GLY A 137 -16.05 12.84 -10.85
N ASP A 138 -15.86 14.06 -10.36
CA ASP A 138 -16.25 15.30 -11.06
C ASP A 138 -15.14 15.71 -12.04
N ALA A 139 -15.24 15.18 -13.25
CA ALA A 139 -14.26 15.43 -14.32
C ALA A 139 -14.26 16.89 -14.79
N GLU A 140 -15.39 17.60 -14.76
CA GLU A 140 -15.47 19.00 -15.16
C GLU A 140 -14.72 19.89 -14.17
N THR A 141 -14.99 19.72 -12.87
CA THR A 141 -14.25 20.42 -11.81
C THR A 141 -12.78 20.04 -11.84
N THR A 142 -12.44 18.76 -12.05
CA THR A 142 -11.04 18.30 -12.15
C THR A 142 -10.27 19.03 -13.25
N ARG A 143 -10.84 19.14 -14.46
CA ARG A 143 -10.23 19.90 -15.56
C ARG A 143 -10.06 21.39 -15.25
N SER A 144 -11.10 22.01 -14.70
CA SER A 144 -11.09 23.44 -14.36
C SER A 144 -10.03 23.76 -13.31
N VAL A 145 -9.95 22.95 -12.25
CA VAL A 145 -8.98 23.13 -11.17
C VAL A 145 -7.55 22.86 -11.67
N ALA A 146 -7.34 21.81 -12.47
CA ALA A 146 -6.03 21.54 -13.08
C ALA A 146 -5.55 22.69 -13.97
N SER A 147 -6.46 23.28 -14.76
CA SER A 147 -6.14 24.44 -15.59
C SER A 147 -5.78 25.69 -14.77
N ASN A 148 -6.52 25.96 -13.70
CA ASN A 148 -6.23 27.07 -12.79
C ASN A 148 -4.89 26.88 -12.05
N MET A 149 -4.59 25.64 -11.64
CA MET A 149 -3.30 25.27 -11.05
C MET A 149 -2.18 25.52 -12.05
N ASN A 150 -2.33 25.06 -13.30
CA ASN A 150 -1.34 25.24 -14.36
C ASN A 150 -1.01 26.72 -14.60
N ILE A 151 -2.02 27.58 -14.69
CA ILE A 151 -1.84 29.03 -14.84
C ILE A 151 -1.07 29.62 -13.64
N SER A 152 -1.45 29.25 -12.42
CA SER A 152 -0.83 29.78 -11.20
C SER A 152 0.63 29.32 -11.05
N VAL A 153 0.91 28.06 -11.40
CA VAL A 153 2.26 27.50 -11.43
C VAL A 153 3.15 28.24 -12.45
N HIS A 154 2.65 28.52 -13.64
CA HIS A 154 3.38 29.31 -14.64
C HIS A 154 3.61 30.75 -14.21
N ASN A 155 2.65 31.38 -13.52
CA ASN A 155 2.84 32.72 -12.95
C ASN A 155 3.97 32.72 -11.90
N ILE A 156 4.00 31.69 -11.03
CA ILE A 156 5.10 31.50 -10.07
C ILE A 156 6.44 31.38 -10.80
N GLN A 157 6.54 30.53 -11.81
CA GLN A 157 7.80 30.35 -12.55
C GLN A 157 8.25 31.64 -13.24
N ASN A 158 7.33 32.34 -13.92
CA ASN A 158 7.62 33.61 -14.57
C ASN A 158 8.15 34.68 -13.60
N GLU A 159 7.59 34.74 -12.39
CA GLU A 159 8.08 35.62 -11.33
C GLU A 159 9.46 35.17 -10.85
N LEU A 160 9.69 33.87 -10.64
CA LEU A 160 10.94 33.30 -10.14
C LEU A 160 12.11 33.36 -11.15
N ASP A 161 11.81 33.49 -12.44
CA ASP A 161 12.80 33.69 -13.50
C ASP A 161 13.19 35.15 -13.72
N ASP A 162 12.52 36.10 -13.05
CA ASP A 162 12.92 37.51 -13.12
C ASP A 162 14.39 37.68 -12.64
N PRO A 163 15.19 38.54 -13.31
CA PRO A 163 16.58 38.79 -12.94
C PRO A 163 16.79 39.15 -11.46
N ALA A 164 15.79 39.74 -10.79
CA ALA A 164 15.85 40.03 -9.35
C ALA A 164 16.03 38.76 -8.51
N TRP A 165 15.36 37.65 -8.85
CA TRP A 165 15.53 36.37 -8.15
C TRP A 165 16.87 35.70 -8.47
N THR A 166 17.38 35.87 -9.68
CA THR A 166 18.74 35.44 -10.04
C THR A 166 19.77 36.15 -9.17
N ILE A 167 19.63 37.47 -9.01
CA ILE A 167 20.52 38.26 -8.14
C ILE A 167 20.36 37.84 -6.68
N ALA A 168 19.12 37.64 -6.20
CA ALA A 168 18.84 37.20 -4.84
C ALA A 168 19.47 35.83 -4.50
N SER A 169 19.62 34.96 -5.50
CA SER A 169 20.29 33.66 -5.31
C SER A 169 21.78 33.77 -4.95
N PHE A 170 22.45 34.89 -5.21
CA PHE A 170 23.87 35.07 -4.85
C PHE A 170 24.08 35.57 -3.42
N VAL A 171 23.00 35.87 -2.67
CA VAL A 171 23.11 36.32 -1.28
C VAL A 171 23.67 35.19 -0.42
N PRO A 172 24.76 35.41 0.36
CA PRO A 172 25.27 34.37 1.26
C PRO A 172 24.21 33.89 2.25
N VAL A 173 24.16 32.58 2.49
CA VAL A 173 23.17 31.89 3.35
C VAL A 173 21.75 31.86 2.74
N LEU A 174 21.16 33.03 2.43
CA LEU A 174 19.78 33.12 1.92
C LEU A 174 19.63 32.71 0.44
N GLY A 175 20.73 32.68 -0.30
CA GLY A 175 20.75 32.33 -1.71
C GLY A 175 20.39 30.86 -1.99
N ASP A 176 20.65 29.96 -1.03
CA ASP A 176 20.26 28.55 -1.11
C ASP A 176 18.74 28.37 -1.02
N ASP A 177 18.09 29.14 -0.15
CA ASP A 177 16.62 29.17 -0.04
C ASP A 177 15.99 29.65 -1.36
N VAL A 178 16.55 30.71 -1.96
CA VAL A 178 16.09 31.22 -3.26
C VAL A 178 16.26 30.18 -4.36
N ARG A 179 17.42 29.50 -4.43
CA ARG A 179 17.64 28.39 -5.38
C ARG A 179 16.61 27.28 -5.21
N SER A 180 16.30 26.92 -3.97
CA SER A 180 15.34 25.86 -3.65
C SER A 180 13.91 26.22 -4.07
N VAL A 181 13.49 27.46 -3.83
CA VAL A 181 12.17 27.96 -4.27
C VAL A 181 12.07 27.98 -5.81
N ARG A 182 13.13 28.44 -6.50
CA ARG A 182 13.19 28.41 -7.97
C ARG A 182 13.07 26.99 -8.51
N LYS A 183 13.85 26.05 -7.95
CA LYS A 183 13.80 24.65 -8.35
C LYS A 183 12.44 24.02 -8.09
N LEU A 184 11.78 24.37 -6.99
CA LEU A 184 10.41 23.94 -6.71
C LEU A 184 9.43 24.48 -7.77
N GLY A 185 9.60 25.74 -8.20
CA GLY A 185 8.82 26.32 -9.31
C GLY A 185 8.94 25.51 -10.59
N ASP A 186 10.18 25.17 -11.00
CA ASP A 186 10.42 24.33 -12.18
C ASP A 186 9.76 22.96 -12.07
N VAL A 187 9.85 22.34 -10.89
CA VAL A 187 9.22 21.03 -10.64
C VAL A 187 7.69 21.12 -10.70
N LEU A 188 7.09 22.18 -10.16
CA LEU A 188 5.64 22.34 -10.21
C LEU A 188 5.13 22.51 -11.65
N VAL A 189 5.89 23.19 -12.51
CA VAL A 189 5.56 23.35 -13.94
C VAL A 189 5.60 22.00 -14.65
N ASP A 190 6.68 21.26 -14.47
CA ASP A 190 6.86 19.93 -15.07
C ASP A 190 5.74 18.98 -14.63
N LEU A 191 5.44 18.93 -13.33
CA LEU A 191 4.31 18.18 -12.77
C LEU A 191 2.97 18.62 -13.35
N SER A 192 2.74 19.93 -13.46
CA SER A 192 1.47 20.46 -13.96
C SER A 192 1.25 20.14 -15.43
N ASP A 193 2.28 20.28 -16.26
CA ASP A 193 2.21 20.10 -17.71
C ASP A 193 2.22 18.62 -18.11
N ASN A 194 3.07 17.82 -17.47
CA ASN A 194 3.38 16.47 -17.93
C ASN A 194 2.71 15.37 -17.10
N ALA A 195 2.05 15.70 -15.99
CA ALA A 195 1.28 14.72 -15.21
C ALA A 195 -0.16 15.19 -14.95
N ILE A 196 -0.36 16.33 -14.29
CA ILE A 196 -1.70 16.76 -13.83
C ILE A 196 -2.60 17.10 -15.01
N ALA A 197 -2.14 17.88 -15.99
CA ALA A 197 -2.97 18.26 -17.13
C ALA A 197 -3.40 17.06 -17.99
N PRO A 198 -2.51 16.12 -18.38
CA PRO A 198 -2.90 14.89 -19.08
C PRO A 198 -3.91 14.04 -18.30
N LEU A 199 -3.72 13.86 -16.99
CA LEU A 199 -4.66 13.13 -16.14
C LEU A 199 -6.03 13.83 -16.07
N ALA A 200 -6.04 15.16 -15.94
CA ALA A 200 -7.27 15.93 -15.83
C ALA A 200 -8.07 15.95 -17.15
N ILE A 201 -7.40 16.05 -18.30
CA ILE A 201 -8.06 16.01 -19.62
C ILE A 201 -8.83 14.69 -19.79
N ASN A 202 -8.22 13.58 -19.37
CA ASN A 202 -8.79 12.23 -19.43
C ASN A 202 -9.62 11.87 -18.19
N ALA A 203 -10.00 12.83 -17.34
CA ALA A 203 -10.72 12.57 -16.09
C ALA A 203 -12.10 11.90 -16.31
N ASP A 204 -12.71 12.01 -17.50
CA ASP A 204 -13.92 11.26 -17.83
C ASP A 204 -13.68 9.75 -17.89
N GLU A 205 -12.51 9.31 -18.36
CA GLU A 205 -12.16 7.88 -18.45
C GLU A 205 -11.99 7.26 -17.06
N VAL A 206 -11.65 8.08 -16.06
CA VAL A 206 -11.54 7.69 -14.65
C VAL A 206 -12.90 7.57 -13.97
N ASN A 207 -13.98 8.08 -14.58
CA ASN A 207 -15.30 8.06 -13.97
C ASN A 207 -15.86 6.63 -13.93
N LEU A 208 -16.26 6.16 -12.74
CA LEU A 208 -16.81 4.82 -12.55
C LEU A 208 -18.03 4.53 -13.42
N LYS A 209 -18.84 5.54 -13.76
CA LYS A 209 -19.98 5.42 -14.69
C LYS A 209 -19.57 4.99 -16.10
N ASN A 210 -18.36 5.36 -16.51
CA ASN A 210 -17.80 5.03 -17.81
C ASN A 210 -17.01 3.70 -17.76
N LEU A 211 -16.44 3.39 -16.59
CA LEU A 211 -15.73 2.14 -16.33
C LEU A 211 -16.66 0.95 -16.10
N VAL A 212 -17.85 1.16 -15.52
CA VAL A 212 -18.82 0.08 -15.25
C VAL A 212 -20.15 0.46 -15.88
N LYS A 213 -20.60 -0.33 -16.86
CA LYS A 213 -21.85 -0.08 -17.58
C LYS A 213 -22.56 -1.39 -17.87
N ASN A 214 -23.84 -1.47 -17.48
CA ASN A 214 -24.72 -2.60 -17.80
C ASN A 214 -24.14 -3.98 -17.43
N GLY A 215 -23.47 -4.10 -16.27
CA GLY A 215 -22.88 -5.36 -15.83
C GLY A 215 -21.54 -5.74 -16.47
N SER A 216 -20.92 -4.85 -17.24
CA SER A 216 -19.55 -5.04 -17.74
C SER A 216 -18.63 -3.91 -17.33
N ILE A 217 -17.36 -4.25 -17.19
CA ILE A 217 -16.26 -3.29 -17.00
C ILE A 217 -15.71 -2.93 -18.38
N ASN A 218 -15.51 -1.63 -18.64
CA ASN A 218 -14.97 -1.13 -19.89
C ASN A 218 -13.43 -1.31 -19.91
N VAL A 219 -12.98 -2.43 -20.48
CA VAL A 219 -11.56 -2.79 -20.58
C VAL A 219 -10.77 -1.77 -21.40
N GLU A 220 -11.33 -1.30 -22.53
CA GLU A 220 -10.65 -0.30 -23.38
C GLU A 220 -10.41 1.02 -22.62
N ALA A 221 -11.38 1.47 -21.81
CA ALA A 221 -11.20 2.66 -20.98
C ALA A 221 -10.14 2.46 -19.89
N LEU A 222 -10.01 1.25 -19.33
CA LEU A 222 -8.94 0.92 -18.39
C LEU A 222 -7.56 0.88 -19.06
N GLU A 223 -7.47 0.42 -20.30
CA GLU A 223 -6.22 0.46 -21.08
C GLU A 223 -5.79 1.91 -21.36
N SER A 224 -6.71 2.76 -21.84
CA SER A 224 -6.43 4.20 -22.02
C SER A 224 -5.98 4.85 -20.71
N LEU A 225 -6.65 4.53 -19.59
CA LEU A 225 -6.28 5.03 -18.28
C LEU A 225 -4.87 4.56 -17.87
N SER A 226 -4.56 3.28 -18.09
CA SER A 226 -3.24 2.71 -17.83
C SER A 226 -2.16 3.44 -18.62
N ASP A 227 -2.38 3.75 -19.90
CA ASP A 227 -1.43 4.48 -20.74
C ASP A 227 -1.15 5.91 -20.24
N VAL A 228 -2.19 6.61 -19.77
CA VAL A 228 -2.06 7.94 -19.17
C VAL A 228 -1.22 7.86 -17.88
N PHE A 229 -1.48 6.87 -17.02
CA PHE A 229 -0.71 6.67 -15.79
C PHE A 229 0.74 6.26 -16.06
N ALA A 230 0.98 5.41 -17.05
CA ALA A 230 2.33 4.99 -17.45
C ALA A 230 3.19 6.19 -17.92
N THR A 231 2.55 7.22 -18.49
CA THR A 231 3.22 8.47 -18.89
C THR A 231 3.44 9.42 -17.71
N ALA A 232 2.46 9.54 -16.81
CA ALA A 232 2.51 10.46 -15.67
C ALA A 232 3.39 9.95 -14.51
N ALA A 233 3.44 8.65 -14.25
CA ALA A 233 4.15 8.07 -13.11
C ALA A 233 5.66 8.42 -13.08
N PRO A 234 6.43 8.31 -14.19
CA PRO A 234 7.84 8.69 -14.20
C PRO A 234 8.07 10.18 -13.88
N VAL A 235 7.18 11.06 -14.34
CA VAL A 235 7.23 12.51 -14.07
C VAL A 235 7.07 12.76 -12.58
N VAL A 236 5.99 12.24 -11.98
CA VAL A 236 5.68 12.43 -10.56
C VAL A 236 6.80 11.87 -9.67
N THR A 237 7.32 10.69 -9.98
CA THR A 237 8.41 10.07 -9.19
C THR A 237 9.68 10.90 -9.26
N ARG A 238 10.13 11.28 -10.46
CA ARG A 238 11.32 12.13 -10.65
C ARG A 238 11.17 13.48 -9.93
N ASP A 239 9.98 14.07 -10.01
CA ASP A 239 9.70 15.39 -9.44
C ASP A 239 9.61 15.33 -7.91
N ALA A 240 9.04 14.26 -7.37
CA ALA A 240 9.06 14.01 -5.93
C ALA A 240 10.49 13.81 -5.41
N GLU A 241 11.32 13.03 -6.10
CA GLU A 241 12.74 12.86 -5.75
C GLU A 241 13.50 14.20 -5.79
N ALA A 242 13.25 15.02 -6.82
CA ALA A 242 13.84 16.35 -6.93
C ALA A 242 13.45 17.24 -5.73
N VAL A 243 12.18 17.24 -5.32
CA VAL A 243 11.70 18.00 -4.15
C VAL A 243 12.27 17.45 -2.84
N GLN A 244 12.38 16.14 -2.68
CA GLN A 244 12.97 15.53 -1.49
C GLN A 244 14.47 15.83 -1.35
N SER A 245 15.17 16.00 -2.48
CA SER A 245 16.60 16.35 -2.50
C SER A 245 16.90 17.81 -2.15
N LEU A 246 15.86 18.67 -2.04
CA LEU A 246 16.05 20.09 -1.70
C LEU A 246 16.62 20.24 -0.28
N PRO A 247 17.63 21.11 -0.09
CA PRO A 247 18.23 21.35 1.22
C PRO A 247 17.23 22.00 2.18
N ASP A 248 17.51 21.87 3.47
CA ASP A 248 16.74 22.57 4.51
C ASP A 248 16.90 24.08 4.35
N ALA A 249 15.78 24.81 4.38
CA ALA A 249 15.79 26.25 4.23
C ALA A 249 16.16 26.95 5.54
N HIS A 250 16.85 28.08 5.42
CA HIS A 250 17.26 28.91 6.55
C HIS A 250 16.14 29.83 7.04
N LEU A 251 15.28 30.30 6.14
CA LEU A 251 14.10 31.11 6.47
C LEU A 251 12.92 30.23 6.89
N PRO A 252 12.34 30.42 8.09
CA PRO A 252 11.23 29.61 8.58
C PRO A 252 10.01 29.57 7.64
N GLN A 253 9.75 30.68 6.94
CA GLN A 253 8.64 30.76 5.99
C GLN A 253 8.89 29.92 4.73
N VAL A 254 10.15 29.79 4.30
CA VAL A 254 10.53 28.94 3.16
C VAL A 254 10.55 27.49 3.59
N ALA A 255 11.12 27.20 4.76
CA ALA A 255 11.15 25.85 5.34
C ALA A 255 9.73 25.26 5.41
N GLY A 256 8.77 25.99 5.97
CA GLY A 256 7.37 25.52 6.05
C GLY A 256 6.68 25.30 4.70
N VAL A 257 7.13 25.95 3.62
CA VAL A 257 6.62 25.69 2.25
C VAL A 257 7.28 24.46 1.66
N LEU A 258 8.61 24.32 1.81
CA LEU A 258 9.35 23.15 1.32
C LEU A 258 8.90 21.87 2.03
N ASP A 259 8.67 21.92 3.35
CA ASP A 259 8.20 20.75 4.11
C ASP A 259 6.83 20.27 3.63
N LYS A 260 5.90 21.20 3.40
CA LYS A 260 4.58 20.87 2.83
C LYS A 260 4.67 20.32 1.42
N ALA A 261 5.57 20.87 0.59
CA ALA A 261 5.81 20.37 -0.76
C ALA A 261 6.38 18.95 -0.73
N LYS A 262 7.41 18.71 0.10
CA LYS A 262 7.99 17.37 0.34
C LYS A 262 6.92 16.38 0.79
N GLU A 263 6.07 16.75 1.75
CA GLU A 263 4.99 15.89 2.24
C GLU A 263 3.97 15.56 1.14
N LYS A 264 3.43 16.57 0.45
CA LYS A 264 2.39 16.38 -0.59
C LYS A 264 2.94 15.62 -1.80
N MET A 265 4.16 15.92 -2.24
CA MET A 265 4.82 15.20 -3.34
C MET A 265 5.15 13.75 -2.97
N GLY A 266 5.60 13.49 -1.75
CA GLY A 266 5.82 12.12 -1.26
C GLY A 266 4.54 11.29 -1.27
N LYS A 267 3.42 11.88 -0.84
CA LYS A 267 2.09 11.24 -0.89
C LYS A 267 1.63 10.99 -2.34
N ALA A 268 1.82 11.96 -3.25
CA ALA A 268 1.46 11.81 -4.65
C ALA A 268 2.28 10.71 -5.35
N ALA A 269 3.60 10.68 -5.12
CA ALA A 269 4.48 9.64 -5.64
C ALA A 269 4.08 8.25 -5.15
N SER A 270 3.75 8.09 -3.86
CA SER A 270 3.27 6.81 -3.34
C SER A 270 1.92 6.40 -3.94
N ALA A 271 1.00 7.34 -4.15
CA ALA A 271 -0.30 7.05 -4.74
C ALA A 271 -0.19 6.64 -6.21
N ILE A 272 0.64 7.33 -7.00
CA ILE A 272 0.81 7.02 -8.42
C ILE A 272 1.59 5.73 -8.64
N ASP A 273 2.56 5.40 -7.77
CA ASP A 273 3.29 4.14 -7.82
C ASP A 273 2.36 2.95 -7.60
N LYS A 274 1.48 3.04 -6.59
CA LYS A 274 0.42 2.04 -6.37
C LYS A 274 -0.48 1.88 -7.59
N ALA A 275 -0.96 2.99 -8.16
CA ALA A 275 -1.83 2.95 -9.34
C ALA A 275 -1.10 2.33 -10.55
N ASN A 276 0.15 2.74 -10.80
CA ASN A 276 0.98 2.25 -11.91
C ASN A 276 1.38 0.77 -11.76
N SER A 277 1.39 0.23 -10.54
CA SER A 277 1.59 -1.20 -10.31
C SER A 277 0.37 -2.07 -10.62
N LEU A 278 -0.84 -1.50 -10.55
CA LEU A 278 -2.10 -2.22 -10.72
C LEU A 278 -2.76 -2.03 -12.08
N LEU A 279 -2.88 -0.78 -12.52
CA LEU A 279 -3.63 -0.41 -13.72
C LEU A 279 -3.20 -1.21 -14.97
N PRO A 280 -1.91 -1.48 -15.21
CA PRO A 280 -1.48 -2.26 -16.36
C PRO A 280 -1.95 -3.72 -16.36
N ILE A 281 -2.31 -4.26 -15.19
CA ILE A 281 -2.65 -5.68 -15.00
C ILE A 281 -4.17 -5.90 -15.06
N LEU A 282 -4.96 -4.88 -14.70
CA LEU A 282 -6.43 -4.99 -14.65
C LEU A 282 -7.05 -5.40 -15.99
N PRO A 283 -6.64 -4.89 -17.17
CA PRO A 283 -7.20 -5.33 -18.44
C PRO A 283 -7.05 -6.85 -18.67
N ASP A 284 -5.88 -7.41 -18.38
CA ASP A 284 -5.63 -8.86 -18.51
C ASP A 284 -6.48 -9.66 -17.52
N MET A 285 -6.60 -9.19 -16.27
CA MET A 285 -7.49 -9.80 -15.27
C MET A 285 -8.95 -9.76 -15.70
N LEU A 286 -9.35 -8.78 -16.50
CA LEU A 286 -10.70 -8.63 -17.03
C LEU A 286 -10.90 -9.33 -18.38
N GLY A 287 -9.92 -10.12 -18.83
CA GLY A 287 -10.06 -10.95 -20.02
C GLY A 287 -10.05 -10.14 -21.32
N LYS A 288 -9.17 -9.14 -21.41
CA LYS A 288 -8.97 -8.37 -22.64
C LYS A 288 -8.67 -9.26 -23.86
N ASP A 289 -8.91 -8.71 -25.06
CA ASP A 289 -8.70 -9.39 -26.34
C ASP A 289 -9.50 -10.70 -26.50
N GLY A 290 -10.67 -10.78 -25.86
CA GLY A 290 -11.56 -11.96 -25.91
C GLY A 290 -11.09 -13.14 -25.05
N GLN A 291 -10.13 -12.94 -24.14
CA GLN A 291 -9.70 -13.98 -23.21
C GLN A 291 -10.77 -14.25 -22.15
N THR A 292 -11.01 -15.52 -21.83
CA THR A 292 -11.87 -15.89 -20.70
C THR A 292 -11.04 -16.22 -19.47
N ARG A 293 -11.21 -15.42 -18.41
CA ARG A 293 -10.61 -15.61 -17.09
C ARG A 293 -11.61 -16.27 -16.15
N ASN A 294 -11.14 -17.20 -15.33
CA ASN A 294 -11.93 -18.00 -14.41
C ASN A 294 -11.49 -17.73 -12.97
N TYR A 295 -12.34 -17.06 -12.21
CA TYR A 295 -12.12 -16.78 -10.79
C TYR A 295 -13.02 -17.64 -9.93
N LEU A 296 -12.43 -18.26 -8.92
CA LEU A 296 -13.16 -19.00 -7.91
C LEU A 296 -13.58 -18.03 -6.80
N LEU A 297 -14.88 -17.76 -6.68
CA LEU A 297 -15.44 -16.97 -5.60
C LEU A 297 -15.85 -17.89 -4.44
N ILE A 298 -15.26 -17.67 -3.28
CA ILE A 298 -15.54 -18.35 -2.02
C ILE A 298 -16.39 -17.44 -1.14
N ALA A 299 -17.61 -17.88 -0.81
CA ALA A 299 -18.40 -17.22 0.22
C ALA A 299 -18.10 -17.87 1.58
N GLN A 300 -17.48 -17.10 2.46
CA GLN A 300 -17.15 -17.52 3.82
C GLN A 300 -18.34 -17.36 4.76
N ASN A 301 -18.37 -18.18 5.81
CA ASN A 301 -19.32 -18.03 6.93
C ASN A 301 -18.55 -17.74 8.23
N ASN A 302 -18.54 -16.49 8.69
CA ASN A 302 -17.73 -16.09 9.87
C ASN A 302 -18.22 -16.73 11.18
N VAL A 303 -19.48 -17.19 11.22
CA VAL A 303 -20.00 -17.85 12.42
C VAL A 303 -19.64 -19.34 12.49
N GLU A 304 -18.96 -19.87 11.48
CA GLU A 304 -18.25 -21.15 11.52
C GLU A 304 -16.77 -20.87 11.34
N ILE A 305 -16.16 -20.29 12.36
CA ILE A 305 -14.92 -19.52 12.21
C ILE A 305 -13.77 -20.40 11.71
N ARG A 306 -12.98 -19.84 10.80
CA ARG A 306 -11.77 -20.42 10.22
C ARG A 306 -10.71 -19.33 10.15
N SER A 307 -9.44 -19.69 10.12
CA SER A 307 -8.34 -18.74 10.21
C SER A 307 -8.40 -17.64 9.14
N THR A 308 -8.84 -17.97 7.92
CA THR A 308 -9.05 -17.00 6.83
C THR A 308 -10.32 -16.14 6.94
N GLY A 309 -11.17 -16.34 7.95
CA GLY A 309 -12.40 -15.56 8.16
C GLY A 309 -13.63 -16.43 8.44
N GLY A 310 -13.77 -17.58 7.77
CA GLY A 310 -14.93 -18.43 7.95
C GLY A 310 -14.95 -19.68 7.09
N PHE A 311 -15.94 -20.55 7.32
CA PHE A 311 -16.12 -21.79 6.57
C PHE A 311 -16.44 -21.53 5.09
N TYR A 312 -15.85 -22.31 4.18
CA TYR A 312 -16.03 -22.16 2.73
C TYR A 312 -17.31 -22.87 2.29
N GLY A 313 -18.45 -22.24 2.59
CA GLY A 313 -19.77 -22.83 2.43
C GLY A 313 -20.26 -22.87 0.98
N SER A 314 -19.89 -21.86 0.18
CA SER A 314 -20.27 -21.78 -1.24
C SER A 314 -19.06 -21.49 -2.12
N TRP A 315 -19.02 -22.19 -3.26
CA TRP A 315 -17.96 -22.13 -4.24
C TRP A 315 -18.58 -21.77 -5.59
N CYS A 316 -18.29 -20.58 -6.09
CA CYS A 316 -18.86 -20.08 -7.32
C CYS A 316 -17.78 -19.83 -8.37
N LEU A 317 -18.04 -20.23 -9.62
CA LEU A 317 -17.21 -19.86 -10.75
C LEU A 317 -17.69 -18.51 -11.31
N VAL A 318 -16.78 -17.55 -11.32
CA VAL A 318 -16.95 -16.25 -11.97
C VAL A 318 -16.10 -16.25 -13.23
N THR A 319 -16.73 -16.09 -14.37
CA THR A 319 -16.03 -15.95 -15.65
C THR A 319 -16.01 -14.49 -16.07
N VAL A 320 -14.87 -14.01 -16.56
CA VAL A 320 -14.73 -12.67 -17.11
C VAL A 320 -14.19 -12.74 -18.54
N THR A 321 -14.83 -12.05 -19.48
CA THR A 321 -14.37 -11.94 -20.87
C THR A 321 -14.67 -10.54 -21.38
N ASP A 322 -13.65 -9.81 -21.84
CA ASP A 322 -13.75 -8.40 -22.22
C ASP A 322 -14.52 -7.56 -21.19
N GLY A 323 -14.26 -7.80 -19.90
CA GLY A 323 -14.89 -7.13 -18.77
C GLY A 323 -16.34 -7.53 -18.49
N HIS A 324 -16.94 -8.43 -19.28
CA HIS A 324 -18.24 -9.02 -18.97
C HIS A 324 -18.09 -10.07 -17.87
N ILE A 325 -18.69 -9.80 -16.71
CA ILE A 325 -18.63 -10.68 -15.54
C ILE A 325 -19.89 -11.54 -15.49
N SER A 326 -19.72 -12.85 -15.36
CA SER A 326 -20.83 -13.79 -15.23
C SER A 326 -20.57 -14.78 -14.10
N LEU A 327 -21.60 -15.06 -13.31
CA LEU A 327 -21.62 -16.13 -12.33
C LEU A 327 -22.19 -17.39 -13.01
N THR A 328 -21.36 -18.36 -13.34
CA THR A 328 -21.76 -19.47 -14.22
C THR A 328 -22.07 -20.78 -13.49
N ASP A 329 -21.42 -21.04 -12.36
CA ASP A 329 -21.61 -22.26 -11.59
C ASP A 329 -21.54 -21.96 -10.09
N SER A 330 -22.43 -22.56 -9.29
CA SER A 330 -22.36 -22.55 -7.83
C SER A 330 -22.40 -24.00 -7.34
N LYS A 331 -21.48 -24.36 -6.44
CA LYS A 331 -21.34 -25.70 -5.87
C LYS A 331 -21.19 -25.62 -4.35
N THR A 332 -21.79 -26.58 -3.67
CA THR A 332 -21.43 -26.94 -2.29
C THR A 332 -20.47 -28.12 -2.37
N LEU A 333 -19.20 -27.89 -2.09
CA LEU A 333 -18.15 -28.93 -2.15
C LEU A 333 -17.86 -29.57 -0.78
N GLN A 334 -18.67 -29.24 0.22
CA GLN A 334 -18.53 -29.79 1.57
C GLN A 334 -18.61 -31.31 1.57
N ASN A 335 -17.66 -31.95 2.28
CA ASN A 335 -17.59 -33.40 2.47
C ASN A 335 -17.45 -34.22 1.17
N ILE A 336 -17.00 -33.59 0.08
CA ILE A 336 -16.64 -34.29 -1.16
C ILE A 336 -15.13 -34.46 -1.17
N GLU A 337 -14.66 -35.69 -1.02
CA GLU A 337 -13.24 -36.00 -1.14
C GLU A 337 -12.81 -36.00 -2.62
N PRO A 338 -11.62 -35.46 -2.95
CA PRO A 338 -11.05 -35.61 -4.27
C PRO A 338 -10.85 -37.07 -4.66
N PRO A 339 -10.89 -37.39 -5.97
CA PRO A 339 -10.46 -38.69 -6.45
C PRO A 339 -9.06 -39.06 -5.93
N ALA A 340 -8.82 -40.35 -5.68
CA ALA A 340 -7.53 -40.82 -5.19
C ALA A 340 -6.38 -40.34 -6.11
N GLY A 341 -5.39 -39.66 -5.51
CA GLY A 341 -4.25 -39.08 -6.24
C GLY A 341 -4.48 -37.68 -6.82
N ALA A 342 -5.66 -37.09 -6.63
CA ALA A 342 -5.99 -35.72 -7.05
C ALA A 342 -6.13 -34.75 -5.86
N ASN A 343 -5.59 -35.11 -4.69
CA ASN A 343 -5.57 -34.20 -3.54
C ASN A 343 -4.71 -32.97 -3.85
N PRO A 344 -5.08 -31.79 -3.33
CA PRO A 344 -4.22 -30.62 -3.41
C PRO A 344 -2.83 -30.88 -2.83
N SER A 345 -1.84 -30.20 -3.38
CA SER A 345 -0.48 -30.23 -2.88
C SER A 345 -0.42 -29.49 -1.55
N VAL A 346 -0.25 -30.23 -0.45
CA VAL A 346 -0.08 -29.74 0.92
C VAL A 346 1.14 -30.43 1.54
N SER A 347 1.99 -29.67 2.21
CA SER A 347 3.22 -30.14 2.84
C SER A 347 2.95 -30.90 4.15
N GLY A 348 3.91 -31.71 4.58
CA GLY A 348 3.83 -32.42 5.87
C GLY A 348 3.74 -31.46 7.07
N GLY A 349 4.40 -30.30 7.01
CA GLY A 349 4.32 -29.27 8.05
C GLY A 349 2.93 -28.65 8.15
N GLU A 350 2.31 -28.32 7.01
CA GLU A 350 0.93 -27.82 6.97
C GLU A 350 -0.06 -28.86 7.52
N LEU A 351 0.08 -30.15 7.15
CA LEU A 351 -0.76 -31.22 7.68
C LEU A 351 -0.58 -31.42 9.19
N ALA A 352 0.65 -31.26 9.69
CA ALA A 352 0.93 -31.36 11.12
C ALA A 352 0.36 -30.17 11.91
N ALA A 353 0.41 -28.96 11.34
CA ALA A 353 -0.08 -27.74 11.97
C ALA A 353 -1.61 -27.64 11.96
N PHE A 354 -2.26 -27.91 10.83
CA PHE A 354 -3.69 -27.64 10.62
C PHE A 354 -4.56 -28.91 10.54
N GLY A 355 -3.93 -30.09 10.59
CA GLY A 355 -4.60 -31.38 10.49
C GLY A 355 -4.78 -31.88 9.05
N PRO A 356 -5.10 -33.16 8.85
CA PRO A 356 -5.13 -33.80 7.53
C PRO A 356 -6.29 -33.33 6.64
N SER A 357 -7.35 -32.78 7.23
CA SER A 357 -8.57 -32.41 6.49
C SER A 357 -8.32 -31.30 5.47
N ILE A 358 -7.29 -30.47 5.63
CA ILE A 358 -6.94 -29.43 4.64
C ILE A 358 -6.55 -29.99 3.26
N ALA A 359 -6.21 -31.29 3.18
CA ALA A 359 -5.88 -31.97 1.93
C ALA A 359 -7.00 -32.88 1.40
N THR A 360 -8.03 -33.16 2.21
CA THR A 360 -9.10 -34.12 1.84
C THR A 360 -10.50 -33.51 1.86
N ASN A 361 -10.72 -32.40 2.55
CA ASN A 361 -12.02 -31.74 2.68
C ASN A 361 -11.90 -30.28 2.22
N PRO A 362 -12.53 -29.89 1.09
CA PRO A 362 -12.50 -28.53 0.58
C PRO A 362 -12.89 -27.47 1.62
N GLY A 363 -13.89 -27.76 2.46
CA GLY A 363 -14.35 -26.83 3.51
C GLY A 363 -13.36 -26.60 4.65
N SER A 364 -12.33 -27.46 4.78
CA SER A 364 -11.24 -27.29 5.75
C SER A 364 -10.11 -26.40 5.23
N THR A 365 -10.13 -25.97 3.96
CA THR A 365 -9.06 -25.15 3.37
C THR A 365 -8.81 -23.86 4.16
N GLY A 366 -9.87 -23.23 4.69
CA GLY A 366 -9.77 -22.03 5.52
C GLY A 366 -9.10 -22.22 6.88
N PHE A 367 -8.75 -23.45 7.30
CA PHE A 367 -7.97 -23.67 8.52
C PHE A 367 -6.54 -23.13 8.43
N MET A 368 -5.99 -22.99 7.22
CA MET A 368 -4.73 -22.30 7.00
C MET A 368 -4.91 -20.81 7.28
N TYR A 369 -3.97 -20.15 7.95
CA TYR A 369 -4.08 -18.72 8.24
C TYR A 369 -3.66 -17.80 7.08
N ASP A 370 -2.88 -18.30 6.13
CA ASP A 370 -2.40 -17.55 4.98
C ASP A 370 -3.36 -17.72 3.80
N PHE A 371 -4.04 -16.64 3.40
CA PHE A 371 -5.04 -16.76 2.35
C PHE A 371 -4.44 -16.98 0.95
N SER A 372 -3.28 -16.40 0.62
CA SER A 372 -2.59 -16.73 -0.64
C SER A 372 -2.41 -18.25 -0.77
N ARG A 373 -2.01 -18.90 0.33
CA ARG A 373 -1.89 -20.36 0.35
C ARG A 373 -3.24 -21.08 0.32
N ALA A 374 -4.21 -20.64 1.13
CA ALA A 374 -5.54 -21.25 1.18
C ALA A 374 -6.28 -21.13 -0.17
N GLY A 375 -6.21 -19.97 -0.83
CA GLY A 375 -6.79 -19.71 -2.15
C GLY A 375 -6.18 -20.60 -3.23
N ASN A 376 -4.86 -20.79 -3.21
CA ASN A 376 -4.19 -21.75 -4.10
C ASN A 376 -4.69 -23.20 -3.90
N VAL A 377 -4.85 -23.63 -2.64
CA VAL A 377 -5.37 -24.98 -2.33
C VAL A 377 -6.85 -25.10 -2.72
N ALA A 378 -7.65 -24.05 -2.53
CA ALA A 378 -9.04 -23.99 -2.97
C ALA A 378 -9.15 -24.16 -4.49
N ALA A 379 -8.34 -23.44 -5.27
CA ALA A 379 -8.28 -23.60 -6.72
C ALA A 379 -7.96 -25.05 -7.12
N GLN A 380 -7.00 -25.69 -6.45
CA GLN A 380 -6.68 -27.10 -6.71
C GLN A 380 -7.84 -28.06 -6.38
N PHE A 381 -8.56 -27.83 -5.28
CA PHE A 381 -9.77 -28.59 -4.97
C PHE A 381 -10.82 -28.46 -6.06
N TRP A 382 -11.09 -27.24 -6.53
CA TRP A 382 -12.02 -27.00 -7.63
C TRP A 382 -11.59 -27.75 -8.90
N GLN A 383 -10.32 -27.65 -9.27
CA GLN A 383 -9.76 -28.34 -10.43
C GLN A 383 -9.87 -29.87 -10.32
N ALA A 384 -9.67 -30.43 -9.12
CA ALA A 384 -9.75 -31.86 -8.89
C ALA A 384 -11.19 -32.40 -8.89
N LEU A 385 -12.15 -31.62 -8.39
CA LEU A 385 -13.54 -32.06 -8.19
C LEU A 385 -14.48 -31.68 -9.33
N VAL A 386 -14.26 -30.51 -9.94
CA VAL A 386 -15.12 -29.92 -10.97
C VAL A 386 -14.40 -29.84 -12.31
N GLY A 387 -13.12 -29.49 -12.28
CA GLY A 387 -12.29 -29.26 -13.47
C GLY A 387 -12.25 -27.80 -13.91
N GLY A 388 -11.64 -27.56 -15.08
CA GLY A 388 -11.38 -26.22 -15.60
C GLY A 388 -10.08 -25.61 -15.08
N HIS A 389 -9.64 -24.51 -15.68
CA HIS A 389 -8.53 -23.71 -15.17
C HIS A 389 -9.08 -22.64 -14.21
N ILE A 390 -8.30 -22.25 -13.21
CA ILE A 390 -8.64 -21.18 -12.26
C ILE A 390 -7.47 -20.20 -12.26
N ASP A 391 -7.76 -18.97 -12.66
CA ASP A 391 -6.80 -17.86 -12.77
C ASP A 391 -6.61 -17.14 -11.42
N GLY A 392 -7.57 -17.26 -10.50
CA GLY A 392 -7.47 -16.74 -9.14
C GLY A 392 -8.63 -17.18 -8.24
N THR A 393 -8.48 -16.99 -6.94
CA THR A 393 -9.50 -17.27 -5.91
C THR A 393 -9.78 -16.01 -5.10
N ILE A 394 -11.05 -15.64 -4.99
CA ILE A 394 -11.53 -14.47 -4.27
C ILE A 394 -12.38 -14.97 -3.09
N ALA A 395 -12.02 -14.64 -1.86
CA ALA A 395 -12.86 -14.91 -0.69
C ALA A 395 -13.53 -13.63 -0.21
N VAL A 396 -14.82 -13.77 0.10
CA VAL A 396 -15.69 -12.70 0.61
C VAL A 396 -16.58 -13.21 1.72
N ASP A 397 -16.99 -12.31 2.61
CA ASP A 397 -17.89 -12.63 3.70
C ASP A 397 -19.20 -11.80 3.69
N PRO A 398 -20.20 -12.16 4.52
CA PRO A 398 -21.48 -11.44 4.57
C PRO A 398 -21.38 -9.99 5.04
N VAL A 399 -20.34 -9.62 5.80
CA VAL A 399 -20.13 -8.22 6.22
C VAL A 399 -19.63 -7.39 5.04
N PHE A 400 -18.74 -7.94 4.21
CA PHE A 400 -18.35 -7.29 2.96
C PHE A 400 -19.56 -7.11 2.03
N LEU A 401 -20.41 -8.13 1.88
CA LEU A 401 -21.64 -8.01 1.12
C LEU A 401 -22.55 -6.90 1.69
N GLN A 402 -22.70 -6.82 3.01
CA GLN A 402 -23.45 -5.74 3.66
C GLN A 402 -22.88 -4.36 3.30
N ARG A 403 -21.56 -4.18 3.37
CA ARG A 403 -20.91 -2.91 2.99
C ARG A 403 -21.18 -2.54 1.53
N LEU A 404 -21.14 -3.51 0.60
CA LEU A 404 -21.45 -3.27 -0.81
C LEU A 404 -22.94 -2.94 -1.06
N LEU A 405 -23.86 -3.61 -0.38
CA LEU A 405 -25.30 -3.34 -0.47
C LEU A 405 -25.67 -1.99 0.14
N ALA A 406 -24.88 -1.45 1.07
CA ALA A 406 -25.04 -0.08 1.57
C ALA A 406 -24.78 0.97 0.47
N LEU A 407 -23.91 0.66 -0.50
CA LEU A 407 -23.59 1.55 -1.61
C LEU A 407 -24.57 1.41 -2.79
N THR A 408 -25.00 0.20 -3.09
CA THR A 408 -25.81 -0.11 -4.29
C THR A 408 -27.32 -0.21 -4.01
N GLY A 409 -27.70 -0.39 -2.74
CA GLY A 409 -29.05 -0.67 -2.31
C GLY A 409 -29.32 -2.18 -2.18
N GLY A 410 -30.31 -2.54 -1.36
CA GLY A 410 -30.64 -3.93 -1.06
C GLY A 410 -31.36 -4.69 -2.17
N VAL A 411 -31.59 -5.97 -1.88
CA VAL A 411 -32.36 -6.93 -2.70
C VAL A 411 -33.49 -7.54 -1.87
N THR A 412 -34.51 -8.08 -2.53
CA THR A 412 -35.62 -8.77 -1.86
C THR A 412 -35.82 -10.13 -2.50
N THR A 413 -35.78 -11.17 -1.67
CA THR A 413 -35.95 -12.58 -2.08
C THR A 413 -37.40 -12.91 -2.38
N SER A 414 -37.62 -14.04 -3.05
CA SER A 414 -38.94 -14.57 -3.40
C SER A 414 -39.86 -14.80 -2.20
N ASN A 415 -39.28 -15.12 -1.04
CA ASN A 415 -40.01 -15.28 0.23
C ASN A 415 -40.26 -13.95 0.98
N GLY A 416 -39.87 -12.81 0.40
CA GLY A 416 -40.17 -11.47 0.92
C GLY A 416 -39.17 -10.92 1.93
N VAL A 417 -38.02 -11.56 2.13
CA VAL A 417 -36.96 -11.06 3.00
C VAL A 417 -36.13 -10.02 2.24
N THR A 418 -35.98 -8.83 2.82
CA THR A 418 -35.09 -7.79 2.30
C THR A 418 -33.71 -7.94 2.92
N VAL A 419 -32.69 -8.00 2.06
CA VAL A 419 -31.27 -8.07 2.41
C VAL A 419 -30.59 -6.81 1.90
N ASP A 420 -30.03 -6.00 2.80
CA ASP A 420 -29.47 -4.69 2.46
C ASP A 420 -28.25 -4.33 3.33
N GLY A 421 -27.75 -3.10 3.15
CA GLY A 421 -26.57 -2.62 3.87
C GLY A 421 -26.72 -2.43 5.38
N SER A 422 -27.91 -2.66 5.94
CA SER A 422 -28.16 -2.61 7.37
C SER A 422 -28.25 -3.98 8.03
N ASN A 423 -28.52 -5.05 7.26
CA ASN A 423 -28.87 -6.34 7.84
C ASN A 423 -28.24 -7.58 7.17
N ALA A 424 -27.56 -7.45 6.01
CA ALA A 424 -27.16 -8.62 5.23
C ALA A 424 -26.32 -9.63 6.05
N ALA A 425 -25.42 -9.14 6.90
CA ALA A 425 -24.61 -9.97 7.76
C ALA A 425 -25.46 -10.73 8.80
N ALA A 426 -26.40 -10.05 9.47
CA ALA A 426 -27.29 -10.67 10.45
C ALA A 426 -28.24 -11.69 9.81
N VAL A 427 -28.80 -11.35 8.65
CA VAL A 427 -29.70 -12.26 7.92
C VAL A 427 -28.97 -13.54 7.50
N LEU A 428 -27.74 -13.41 6.99
CA LEU A 428 -26.99 -14.55 6.45
C LEU A 428 -26.27 -15.38 7.53
N MET A 429 -25.88 -14.76 8.65
CA MET A 429 -25.11 -15.43 9.70
C MET A 429 -25.91 -15.80 10.94
N HIS A 430 -27.13 -15.29 11.10
CA HIS A 430 -27.97 -15.53 12.29
C HIS A 430 -29.43 -15.82 11.93
N ASP A 431 -30.16 -14.86 11.37
CA ASP A 431 -31.63 -14.94 11.31
C ASP A 431 -32.13 -16.11 10.45
N SER A 432 -31.44 -16.40 9.35
CA SER A 432 -31.76 -17.55 8.49
C SER A 432 -31.74 -18.86 9.27
N TYR A 433 -30.71 -19.09 10.09
CA TYR A 433 -30.57 -20.31 10.89
C TYR A 433 -31.62 -20.44 11.99
N TRP A 434 -32.15 -19.32 12.49
CA TRP A 434 -33.19 -19.30 13.52
C TRP A 434 -34.61 -19.43 12.97
N THR A 435 -34.83 -18.97 11.73
CA THR A 435 -36.18 -18.81 11.17
C THR A 435 -36.50 -19.79 10.05
N MET A 436 -35.50 -20.43 9.45
CA MET A 436 -35.66 -21.32 8.30
C MET A 436 -35.21 -22.75 8.62
N PRO A 437 -35.88 -23.77 8.07
CA PRO A 437 -35.33 -25.12 7.99
C PRO A 437 -34.00 -25.14 7.22
N SER A 438 -33.12 -26.10 7.53
CA SER A 438 -31.77 -26.16 6.94
C SER A 438 -31.80 -26.30 5.41
N ASP A 439 -32.72 -27.10 4.86
CA ASP A 439 -32.86 -27.30 3.41
C ASP A 439 -33.37 -26.05 2.66
N GLN A 440 -34.15 -25.20 3.34
CA GLN A 440 -34.59 -23.92 2.78
C GLN A 440 -33.52 -22.83 2.89
N THR A 441 -32.62 -22.94 3.85
CA THR A 441 -31.53 -21.98 4.07
C THR A 441 -30.55 -21.96 2.89
N ASP A 442 -30.20 -23.12 2.34
CA ASP A 442 -29.29 -23.21 1.19
C ASP A 442 -29.89 -22.55 -0.07
N LEU A 443 -31.18 -22.79 -0.33
CA LEU A 443 -31.90 -22.15 -1.43
C LEU A 443 -31.99 -20.64 -1.25
N PHE A 444 -32.24 -20.19 -0.02
CA PHE A 444 -32.26 -18.78 0.34
C PHE A 444 -30.90 -18.11 0.09
N PHE A 445 -29.79 -18.73 0.52
CA PHE A 445 -28.45 -18.19 0.27
C PHE A 445 -28.10 -18.12 -1.21
N ALA A 446 -28.45 -19.14 -1.99
CA ALA A 446 -28.25 -19.10 -3.44
C ALA A 446 -29.05 -17.97 -4.11
N GLU A 447 -30.30 -17.75 -3.67
CA GLU A 447 -31.13 -16.65 -4.17
C GLU A 447 -30.54 -15.28 -3.80
N VAL A 448 -30.15 -15.07 -2.53
CA VAL A 448 -29.52 -13.82 -2.09
C VAL A 448 -28.23 -13.54 -2.86
N ALA A 449 -27.40 -14.57 -3.09
CA ALA A 449 -26.17 -14.43 -3.85
C ALA A 449 -26.44 -14.00 -5.31
N ALA A 450 -27.40 -14.64 -5.99
CA ALA A 450 -27.75 -14.31 -7.37
C ALA A 450 -28.35 -12.90 -7.50
N LEU A 451 -29.28 -12.54 -6.60
CA LEU A 451 -29.87 -11.20 -6.57
C LEU A 451 -28.81 -10.13 -6.29
N SER A 452 -27.95 -10.37 -5.30
CA SER A 452 -26.88 -9.42 -4.94
C SER A 452 -25.87 -9.27 -6.07
N PHE A 453 -25.46 -10.35 -6.73
CA PHE A 453 -24.57 -10.29 -7.89
C PHE A 453 -25.16 -9.42 -9.01
N ASN A 454 -26.44 -9.64 -9.35
CA ASN A 454 -27.13 -8.84 -10.37
C ASN A 454 -27.25 -7.36 -9.97
N LYS A 455 -27.54 -7.11 -8.68
CA LYS A 455 -27.65 -5.76 -8.12
C LYS A 455 -26.33 -5.02 -8.20
N LEU A 456 -25.24 -5.64 -7.75
CA LEU A 456 -23.90 -5.08 -7.76
C LEU A 456 -23.45 -4.78 -9.20
N THR A 457 -23.55 -5.76 -10.11
CA THR A 457 -23.14 -5.57 -11.51
C THR A 457 -23.95 -4.48 -12.23
N SER A 458 -25.23 -4.31 -11.89
CA SER A 458 -26.09 -3.30 -12.52
C SER A 458 -25.87 -1.88 -11.98
N ASP A 459 -25.66 -1.73 -10.66
CA ASP A 459 -25.71 -0.42 -9.99
C ASP A 459 -24.34 0.12 -9.58
N LEU A 460 -23.27 -0.68 -9.62
CA LEU A 460 -21.93 -0.26 -9.18
C LEU A 460 -21.41 0.97 -9.95
N GLY A 461 -21.75 1.11 -11.23
CA GLY A 461 -21.38 2.28 -12.03
C GLY A 461 -21.94 3.61 -11.49
N GLY A 462 -23.04 3.57 -10.71
CA GLY A 462 -23.65 4.75 -10.10
C GLY A 462 -23.04 5.16 -8.75
N VAL A 463 -22.16 4.33 -8.18
CA VAL A 463 -21.60 4.52 -6.84
C VAL A 463 -20.49 5.59 -6.85
N ASN A 464 -20.33 6.28 -5.73
CA ASN A 464 -19.22 7.21 -5.53
C ASN A 464 -17.88 6.45 -5.44
N VAL A 465 -16.87 6.84 -6.24
CA VAL A 465 -15.57 6.17 -6.32
C VAL A 465 -14.87 6.11 -4.97
N LYS A 466 -14.90 7.21 -4.19
CA LYS A 466 -14.28 7.27 -2.86
C LYS A 466 -14.93 6.25 -1.92
N ASP A 467 -16.25 6.16 -1.90
CA ASP A 467 -16.96 5.28 -0.96
C ASP A 467 -16.76 3.80 -1.35
N LEU A 468 -16.69 3.49 -2.65
CA LEU A 468 -16.30 2.16 -3.13
C LEU A 468 -14.86 1.82 -2.75
N TYR A 469 -13.92 2.73 -2.99
CA TYR A 469 -12.51 2.55 -2.63
C TYR A 469 -12.35 2.32 -1.12
N GLU A 470 -12.99 3.14 -0.29
CA GLU A 470 -12.95 3.00 1.18
C GLU A 470 -13.57 1.67 1.63
N THR A 471 -14.66 1.23 0.99
CA THR A 471 -15.29 -0.07 1.27
C THR A 471 -14.38 -1.25 0.90
N LEU A 472 -13.75 -1.21 -0.28
CA LEU A 472 -12.80 -2.24 -0.70
C LEU A 472 -11.56 -2.25 0.21
N ASN A 473 -10.95 -1.09 0.45
CA ASN A 473 -9.74 -0.98 1.26
C ASN A 473 -9.97 -1.45 2.70
N SER A 474 -11.04 -0.96 3.36
CA SER A 474 -11.37 -1.42 4.71
C SER A 474 -11.69 -2.91 4.76
N SER A 475 -12.30 -3.48 3.73
CA SER A 475 -12.62 -4.91 3.70
C SER A 475 -11.39 -5.79 3.41
N MET A 476 -10.39 -5.29 2.68
CA MET A 476 -9.08 -5.94 2.57
C MET A 476 -8.32 -5.86 3.90
N ASP A 477 -8.26 -4.69 4.52
CA ASP A 477 -7.60 -4.48 5.82
C ASP A 477 -8.22 -5.35 6.93
N ASP A 478 -9.55 -5.49 6.91
CA ASP A 478 -10.30 -6.33 7.84
C ASP A 478 -10.26 -7.83 7.49
N GLY A 479 -9.57 -8.25 6.42
CA GLY A 479 -9.49 -9.64 5.98
C GLY A 479 -10.79 -10.24 5.42
N ARG A 480 -11.76 -9.39 5.06
CA ARG A 480 -13.11 -9.76 4.55
C ARG A 480 -13.20 -9.83 3.03
N LEU A 481 -12.21 -9.25 2.34
CA LEU A 481 -11.97 -9.41 0.91
C LEU A 481 -10.53 -9.86 0.74
N GLN A 482 -10.34 -11.10 0.28
CA GLN A 482 -9.03 -11.68 0.06
C GLN A 482 -8.91 -12.26 -1.35
N VAL A 483 -7.78 -12.12 -2.01
CA VAL A 483 -7.58 -12.47 -3.42
C VAL A 483 -6.23 -13.15 -3.64
N TRP A 484 -6.25 -14.39 -4.11
CA TRP A 484 -5.08 -15.10 -4.60
C TRP A 484 -5.12 -15.18 -6.12
N MET A 485 -3.96 -15.02 -6.78
CA MET A 485 -3.83 -15.11 -8.24
C MET A 485 -2.82 -16.20 -8.65
N ALA A 486 -3.13 -16.91 -9.72
CA ALA A 486 -2.26 -17.96 -10.26
C ALA A 486 -1.04 -17.38 -11.01
N ASN A 487 -1.19 -16.20 -11.61
CA ASN A 487 -0.10 -15.48 -12.26
C ASN A 487 0.74 -14.71 -11.22
N GLU A 488 2.07 -14.86 -11.28
CA GLU A 488 2.98 -14.27 -10.29
C GLU A 488 2.95 -12.73 -10.26
N ASN A 489 2.77 -12.07 -11.40
CA ASN A 489 2.70 -10.60 -11.45
C ASN A 489 1.37 -10.09 -10.87
N GLU A 490 0.27 -10.79 -11.18
CA GLU A 490 -1.04 -10.48 -10.61
C GLU A 490 -1.07 -10.72 -9.09
N GLU A 491 -0.45 -11.80 -8.61
CA GLU A 491 -0.33 -12.09 -7.17
C GLU A 491 0.54 -11.04 -6.46
N ALA A 492 1.67 -10.66 -7.07
CA ALA A 492 2.50 -9.58 -6.53
C ALA A 492 1.74 -8.25 -6.42
N ALA A 493 0.86 -7.96 -7.38
CA ALA A 493 -0.04 -6.82 -7.33
C ALA A 493 -1.06 -6.93 -6.18
N MET A 494 -1.71 -8.09 -6.00
CA MET A 494 -2.65 -8.30 -4.89
C MET A 494 -1.98 -8.19 -3.53
N LYS A 495 -0.75 -8.69 -3.39
CA LYS A 495 0.09 -8.51 -2.19
C LYS A 495 0.40 -7.04 -1.94
N ALA A 496 0.81 -6.30 -2.97
CA ALA A 496 1.19 -4.89 -2.84
C ALA A 496 0.05 -3.99 -2.34
N ILE A 497 -1.20 -4.36 -2.61
CA ILE A 497 -2.38 -3.63 -2.15
C ILE A 497 -3.05 -4.20 -0.90
N GLY A 498 -2.48 -5.26 -0.31
CA GLY A 498 -3.02 -5.91 0.89
C GLY A 498 -4.22 -6.83 0.63
N ALA A 499 -4.57 -7.10 -0.64
CA ALA A 499 -5.68 -7.96 -0.99
C ALA A 499 -5.34 -9.45 -0.79
N SER A 500 -4.07 -9.84 -0.78
CA SER A 500 -3.69 -11.25 -0.79
C SER A 500 -4.07 -12.04 0.47
N GLY A 501 -4.32 -11.34 1.58
CA GLY A 501 -4.49 -11.97 2.89
C GLY A 501 -3.27 -12.78 3.33
N GLN A 502 -2.09 -12.50 2.74
CA GLN A 502 -0.82 -13.10 3.14
C GLN A 502 -0.38 -12.52 4.47
N PHE A 503 0.04 -13.37 5.40
CA PHE A 503 0.38 -12.93 6.75
C PHE A 503 1.80 -12.32 6.87
N THR A 504 2.72 -12.67 5.98
CA THR A 504 4.17 -12.57 6.30
C THR A 504 4.99 -11.53 5.53
N GLU A 505 4.39 -10.55 4.86
CA GLU A 505 5.15 -9.57 4.02
C GLU A 505 4.92 -8.09 4.35
N ASP A 506 4.25 -7.77 5.46
CA ASP A 506 3.98 -6.37 5.83
C ASP A 506 5.23 -5.58 6.24
N LYS A 507 5.31 -4.32 5.76
CA LYS A 507 6.34 -3.35 6.20
C LYS A 507 6.15 -2.90 7.64
N THR A 508 4.96 -3.09 8.20
CA THR A 508 4.65 -2.83 9.60
C THR A 508 4.65 -4.18 10.32
N PRO A 509 5.34 -4.32 11.47
CA PRO A 509 5.29 -5.56 12.22
C PRO A 509 3.86 -5.92 12.63
N THR A 510 3.40 -7.09 12.22
CA THR A 510 2.05 -7.60 12.50
C THR A 510 2.15 -8.99 13.13
N VAL A 511 1.54 -9.18 14.30
CA VAL A 511 1.35 -10.52 14.91
C VAL A 511 -0.02 -11.06 14.54
N GLY A 512 -0.09 -12.33 14.19
CA GLY A 512 -1.31 -13.00 13.77
C GLY A 512 -1.95 -13.72 14.94
N PHE A 513 -3.27 -13.60 15.09
CA PHE A 513 -4.06 -14.35 16.05
C PHE A 513 -5.28 -14.97 15.34
N TYR A 514 -5.20 -16.27 15.09
CA TYR A 514 -6.15 -16.97 14.23
C TYR A 514 -6.97 -18.01 15.00
N MET A 515 -8.20 -18.25 14.56
CA MET A 515 -9.18 -19.11 15.23
C MET A 515 -9.77 -20.12 14.24
N ASN A 516 -9.85 -21.39 14.67
CA ASN A 516 -10.45 -22.48 13.91
C ASN A 516 -11.45 -23.26 14.77
N ASN A 517 -12.74 -23.14 14.45
CA ASN A 517 -13.80 -23.85 15.18
C ASN A 517 -13.68 -25.35 14.92
N VAL A 518 -13.67 -26.12 16.01
CA VAL A 518 -13.70 -27.58 16.00
C VAL A 518 -14.96 -28.19 16.61
N SER A 519 -15.88 -27.36 17.06
CA SER A 519 -17.17 -27.78 17.65
C SER A 519 -18.24 -28.10 16.60
N PHE A 520 -18.00 -27.78 15.32
CA PHE A 520 -18.96 -27.92 14.23
C PHE A 520 -20.26 -27.16 14.54
N SER A 521 -20.11 -25.93 15.01
CA SER A 521 -21.19 -25.05 15.45
C SER A 521 -21.26 -23.78 14.60
N LYS A 522 -22.34 -23.01 14.76
CA LYS A 522 -22.42 -21.60 14.34
C LYS A 522 -22.38 -20.61 15.52
N ILE A 523 -21.81 -21.04 16.65
CA ILE A 523 -21.89 -20.31 17.92
C ILE A 523 -21.05 -19.03 17.92
N GLU A 524 -20.14 -18.87 16.96
CA GLU A 524 -19.26 -17.69 16.86
C GLU A 524 -20.01 -16.40 16.49
N TRP A 525 -21.32 -16.46 16.21
CA TRP A 525 -22.17 -15.26 16.26
C TRP A 525 -22.10 -14.54 17.62
N TYR A 526 -21.89 -15.32 18.69
CA TYR A 526 -21.76 -14.84 20.06
C TYR A 526 -20.30 -14.68 20.50
N LEU A 527 -19.32 -14.78 19.59
CA LEU A 527 -17.93 -14.55 19.92
C LEU A 527 -17.64 -13.04 19.91
N LYS A 528 -17.27 -12.50 21.07
CA LYS A 528 -16.63 -11.19 21.17
C LYS A 528 -15.13 -11.36 21.35
N SER A 529 -14.34 -10.71 20.50
CA SER A 529 -12.89 -10.74 20.59
C SER A 529 -12.28 -9.35 20.56
N GLY A 530 -11.08 -9.21 21.15
CA GLY A 530 -10.30 -7.97 21.11
C GLY A 530 -8.88 -8.20 21.61
N SER A 531 -7.95 -7.36 21.15
CA SER A 531 -6.55 -7.43 21.54
C SER A 531 -6.00 -6.07 21.95
N GLU A 532 -5.16 -6.07 22.98
CA GLU A 532 -4.45 -4.89 23.47
C GLU A 532 -2.95 -5.11 23.38
N VAL A 533 -2.24 -4.13 22.84
CA VAL A 533 -0.77 -4.13 22.69
C VAL A 533 -0.18 -3.09 23.64
N SER A 534 0.78 -3.50 24.48
CA SER A 534 1.47 -2.58 25.38
C SER A 534 2.41 -1.62 24.63
N ALA A 535 2.88 -0.57 25.31
CA ALA A 535 4.07 0.13 24.85
C ALA A 535 5.28 -0.85 24.80
N PRO A 536 6.21 -0.72 23.84
CA PRO A 536 7.34 -1.61 23.72
C PRO A 536 8.39 -1.37 24.81
N THR A 537 9.06 -2.45 25.21
CA THR A 537 10.36 -2.38 25.90
C THR A 537 11.47 -2.47 24.86
N VAL A 538 12.40 -1.50 24.86
CA VAL A 538 13.58 -1.53 23.99
C VAL A 538 14.67 -2.38 24.64
N ASN A 539 15.10 -3.42 23.94
CA ASN A 539 16.13 -4.35 24.39
C ASN A 539 17.54 -3.81 24.12
N ALA A 540 18.54 -4.42 24.75
CA ALA A 540 19.94 -3.98 24.66
C ALA A 540 20.52 -4.08 23.22
N ASP A 541 20.00 -4.98 22.41
CA ASP A 541 20.35 -5.16 20.99
C ASP A 541 19.56 -4.23 20.04
N GLY A 542 18.67 -3.40 20.58
CA GLY A 542 17.81 -2.50 19.83
C GLY A 542 16.51 -3.13 19.32
N SER A 543 16.28 -4.45 19.54
CA SER A 543 14.97 -5.06 19.31
C SER A 543 13.92 -4.49 20.27
N ARG A 544 12.63 -4.69 19.94
CA ARG A 544 11.51 -4.19 20.76
C ARG A 544 10.59 -5.33 21.12
N THR A 545 10.25 -5.46 22.40
CA THR A 545 9.31 -6.47 22.89
C THR A 545 8.01 -5.80 23.34
N PHE A 546 6.88 -6.29 22.84
CA PHE A 546 5.53 -5.87 23.18
C PHE A 546 4.83 -6.99 23.95
N LYS A 547 4.03 -6.62 24.95
CA LYS A 547 3.12 -7.55 25.61
C LYS A 547 1.76 -7.43 24.96
N VAL A 548 1.21 -8.53 24.49
CA VAL A 548 -0.10 -8.59 23.84
C VAL A 548 -1.06 -9.36 24.75
N THR A 549 -2.28 -8.86 24.85
CA THR A 549 -3.37 -9.50 25.61
C THR A 549 -4.60 -9.57 24.73
N THR A 550 -4.99 -10.79 24.34
CA THR A 550 -6.19 -11.06 23.55
C THR A 550 -7.27 -11.65 24.44
N SER A 551 -8.47 -11.10 24.39
CA SER A 551 -9.63 -11.56 25.16
C SER A 551 -10.71 -12.11 24.23
N LEU A 552 -11.23 -13.30 24.54
CA LEU A 552 -12.31 -13.97 23.82
C LEU A 552 -13.46 -14.19 24.80
N THR A 553 -14.66 -13.68 24.51
CA THR A 553 -15.83 -13.79 25.39
C THR A 553 -16.98 -14.46 24.65
N ASN A 554 -17.59 -15.46 25.29
CA ASN A 554 -18.80 -16.08 24.80
C ASN A 554 -20.01 -15.28 25.29
N MET A 555 -20.62 -14.52 24.40
CA MET A 555 -21.78 -13.67 24.68
C MET A 555 -23.11 -14.43 24.72
N LEU A 556 -23.09 -15.75 24.48
CA LEU A 556 -24.30 -16.57 24.54
C LEU A 556 -24.83 -16.62 25.98
N ASP A 557 -26.11 -16.34 26.15
CA ASP A 557 -26.82 -16.48 27.42
C ASP A 557 -27.68 -17.75 27.46
N SER A 558 -28.06 -18.17 28.66
CA SER A 558 -28.81 -19.42 28.87
C SER A 558 -30.23 -19.40 28.29
N ALA A 559 -30.88 -18.23 28.18
CA ALA A 559 -32.22 -18.13 27.61
C ALA A 559 -32.18 -18.31 26.09
N THR A 560 -31.21 -17.67 25.43
CA THR A 560 -30.92 -17.84 24.01
C THR A 560 -30.50 -19.27 23.71
N ALA A 561 -29.59 -19.85 24.51
CA ALA A 561 -29.13 -21.23 24.32
C ALA A 561 -30.26 -22.27 24.43
N ALA A 562 -31.27 -22.03 25.28
CA ALA A 562 -32.40 -22.94 25.43
C ALA A 562 -33.33 -22.98 24.21
N GLY A 563 -33.37 -21.90 23.42
CA GLY A 563 -34.16 -21.77 22.19
C GLY A 563 -33.36 -21.95 20.90
N ALA A 564 -32.04 -22.02 20.99
CA ALA A 564 -31.17 -22.10 19.82
C ALA A 564 -31.34 -23.43 19.06
N PRO A 565 -31.46 -23.40 17.72
CA PRO A 565 -31.43 -24.60 16.91
C PRO A 565 -30.14 -25.41 17.14
N ASP A 566 -30.22 -26.74 17.12
CA ASP A 566 -29.03 -27.60 17.26
C ASP A 566 -28.00 -27.35 16.16
N TYR A 567 -28.40 -26.83 15.00
CA TYR A 567 -27.50 -26.44 13.91
C TYR A 567 -26.70 -25.17 14.20
N VAL A 568 -27.16 -24.35 15.14
CA VAL A 568 -26.42 -23.19 15.66
C VAL A 568 -25.46 -23.62 16.75
N LEU A 569 -25.89 -24.52 17.62
CA LEU A 569 -25.06 -25.10 18.67
C LEU A 569 -24.06 -26.14 18.11
N GLY A 570 -23.10 -26.57 18.92
CA GLY A 570 -22.07 -27.52 18.49
C GLY A 570 -22.60 -28.89 18.09
N GLY A 571 -22.25 -29.34 16.88
CA GLY A 571 -22.54 -30.68 16.37
C GLY A 571 -21.49 -31.75 16.72
N ASN A 572 -20.31 -31.34 17.20
CA ASN A 572 -19.27 -32.28 17.63
C ASN A 572 -19.54 -32.80 19.05
N GLN A 573 -19.92 -34.07 19.15
CA GLN A 573 -20.25 -34.74 20.41
C GLN A 573 -19.09 -34.84 21.41
N SER A 574 -17.87 -34.50 20.99
CA SER A 574 -16.68 -34.47 21.86
C SER A 574 -16.64 -33.23 22.76
N TYR A 575 -17.44 -32.22 22.46
CA TYR A 575 -17.43 -30.92 23.15
C TYR A 575 -18.81 -30.54 23.67
N ASP A 576 -18.86 -29.67 24.68
CA ASP A 576 -20.12 -29.08 25.13
C ASP A 576 -20.67 -28.16 24.03
N LYS A 577 -21.93 -28.38 23.63
CA LYS A 577 -22.55 -27.67 22.51
C LYS A 577 -22.77 -26.17 22.75
N THR A 578 -22.67 -25.70 23.99
CA THR A 578 -22.83 -24.29 24.40
C THR A 578 -21.49 -23.57 24.62
N ASN A 579 -20.38 -24.29 24.53
CA ASN A 579 -19.05 -23.71 24.61
C ASN A 579 -18.57 -23.28 23.22
N ILE A 580 -17.83 -22.18 23.18
CA ILE A 580 -16.97 -21.85 22.04
C ILE A 580 -15.70 -22.67 22.19
N THR A 581 -15.35 -23.45 21.17
CA THR A 581 -14.18 -24.35 21.21
C THR A 581 -13.34 -24.20 19.94
N GLU A 582 -12.15 -23.65 20.12
CA GLU A 582 -11.31 -23.13 19.04
C GLU A 582 -9.89 -23.71 19.12
N TRP A 583 -9.31 -24.03 17.97
CA TRP A 583 -7.85 -24.01 17.84
C TRP A 583 -7.39 -22.58 17.58
N LEU A 584 -6.59 -22.05 18.49
CA LEU A 584 -5.91 -20.77 18.36
C LEU A 584 -4.56 -20.96 17.69
N TYR A 585 -4.16 -20.02 16.85
CA TYR A 585 -2.79 -19.90 16.33
C TYR A 585 -2.27 -18.49 16.57
N ILE A 586 -1.07 -18.38 17.11
CA ILE A 586 -0.37 -17.11 17.32
C ILE A 586 0.88 -17.16 16.47
N VAL A 587 1.03 -16.24 15.51
CA VAL A 587 2.10 -16.30 14.51
C VAL A 587 2.90 -15.00 14.56
N ALA A 588 4.22 -15.11 14.68
CA ALA A 588 5.10 -13.96 14.85
C ALA A 588 5.18 -13.10 13.57
N PRO A 589 5.46 -11.79 13.72
CA PRO A 589 5.82 -10.93 12.58
C PRO A 589 7.06 -11.46 11.85
N SER A 590 7.23 -11.05 10.59
CA SER A 590 8.42 -11.38 9.80
C SER A 590 9.71 -10.97 10.52
N GLY A 591 10.62 -11.93 10.71
CA GLY A 591 11.87 -11.76 11.46
C GLY A 591 11.72 -11.60 12.98
N GLY A 592 10.49 -11.58 13.50
CA GLY A 592 10.19 -11.50 14.93
C GLY A 592 9.98 -12.87 15.58
N THR A 593 9.68 -12.85 16.88
CA THR A 593 9.37 -14.05 17.68
C THR A 593 8.17 -13.83 18.58
N VAL A 594 7.46 -14.92 18.88
CA VAL A 594 6.46 -14.99 19.95
C VAL A 594 7.03 -15.80 21.11
N SER A 595 6.71 -15.42 22.33
CA SER A 595 7.14 -16.15 23.53
C SER A 595 6.18 -15.92 24.70
N ASN A 596 6.39 -16.65 25.80
CA ASN A 596 5.63 -16.48 27.05
C ASN A 596 4.10 -16.56 26.86
N VAL A 597 3.65 -17.42 25.95
CA VAL A 597 2.23 -17.65 25.70
C VAL A 597 1.61 -18.30 26.93
N ALA A 598 0.57 -17.66 27.47
CA ALA A 598 -0.20 -18.15 28.60
C ALA A 598 -1.69 -17.94 28.36
N ILE A 599 -2.50 -18.93 28.77
CA ILE A 599 -3.95 -18.92 28.62
C ILE A 599 -4.57 -18.98 30.02
N SER A 600 -5.58 -18.15 30.28
CA SER A 600 -6.15 -17.93 31.62
C SER A 600 -6.74 -19.19 32.27
N ASP A 601 -7.16 -20.17 31.47
CA ASP A 601 -7.71 -21.45 31.93
C ASP A 601 -6.64 -22.55 32.14
N GLY A 602 -5.37 -22.25 31.82
CA GLY A 602 -4.27 -23.20 31.89
C GLY A 602 -4.21 -24.19 30.72
N SER A 603 -4.91 -23.93 29.61
CA SER A 603 -4.85 -24.74 28.39
C SER A 603 -3.40 -24.93 27.90
N ALA A 604 -3.10 -26.12 27.40
CA ALA A 604 -1.78 -26.46 26.89
C ALA A 604 -1.46 -25.69 25.61
N VAL A 605 -0.24 -25.20 25.51
CA VAL A 605 0.28 -24.49 24.34
C VAL A 605 1.31 -25.36 23.65
N ASN A 606 1.16 -25.51 22.33
CA ASN A 606 2.10 -26.22 21.48
C ASN A 606 2.96 -25.21 20.71
N ASP A 607 4.26 -25.48 20.64
CA ASP A 607 5.21 -24.75 19.81
C ASP A 607 5.18 -25.34 18.39
N LEU A 608 5.02 -24.47 17.38
CA LEU A 608 4.96 -24.82 15.97
C LEU A 608 6.15 -24.26 15.16
N ASP A 609 7.16 -23.67 15.81
CA ASP A 609 8.30 -23.00 15.17
C ASP A 609 8.98 -23.90 14.13
N GLU A 610 9.35 -25.12 14.53
CA GLU A 610 9.98 -26.09 13.62
C GLU A 610 9.03 -26.63 12.55
N THR A 611 7.71 -26.64 12.83
CA THR A 611 6.70 -27.21 11.93
C THR A 611 6.40 -26.28 10.76
N LEU A 612 6.32 -24.97 11.02
CA LEU A 612 5.97 -23.95 10.03
C LEU A 612 7.17 -23.11 9.58
N GLY A 613 8.33 -23.25 10.22
CA GLY A 613 9.53 -22.45 9.92
C GLY A 613 9.40 -20.97 10.28
N ILE A 614 8.38 -20.62 11.06
CA ILE A 614 8.07 -19.29 11.56
C ILE A 614 7.67 -19.41 13.03
N SER A 615 8.10 -18.44 13.85
CA SER A 615 7.80 -18.48 15.28
C SER A 615 6.29 -18.45 15.50
N SER A 616 5.73 -19.54 16.03
CA SER A 616 4.29 -19.73 16.11
C SER A 616 3.89 -20.73 17.18
N TYR A 617 2.70 -20.52 17.75
CA TYR A 617 2.14 -21.37 18.79
C TYR A 617 0.69 -21.71 18.46
N SER A 618 0.23 -22.86 18.95
CA SER A 618 -1.19 -23.22 18.90
C SER A 618 -1.72 -23.71 20.23
N ALA A 619 -3.02 -23.55 20.46
CA ALA A 619 -3.69 -24.07 21.64
C ALA A 619 -5.15 -24.41 21.34
N LEU A 620 -5.63 -25.53 21.88
CA LEU A 620 -7.05 -25.85 21.89
C LEU A 620 -7.66 -25.26 23.16
N VAL A 621 -8.68 -24.41 23.01
CA VAL A 621 -9.35 -23.73 24.13
C VAL A 621 -10.84 -23.98 24.10
N SER A 622 -11.49 -23.93 25.25
CA SER A 622 -12.95 -24.04 25.37
C SER A 622 -13.48 -23.16 26.50
N PHE A 623 -14.46 -22.31 26.21
CA PHE A 623 -15.04 -21.41 27.20
C PHE A 623 -16.57 -21.32 27.05
N GLY A 624 -17.25 -21.42 28.19
CA GLY A 624 -18.71 -21.51 28.26
C GLY A 624 -19.42 -20.16 28.22
N MET A 625 -20.75 -20.21 28.22
CA MET A 625 -21.63 -19.05 28.22
C MET A 625 -21.23 -17.99 29.27
N GLY A 626 -21.10 -16.74 28.83
CA GLY A 626 -20.74 -15.60 29.66
C GLY A 626 -19.29 -15.59 30.17
N GLN A 627 -18.47 -16.58 29.80
CA GLN A 627 -17.06 -16.64 30.21
C GLN A 627 -16.17 -15.85 29.24
N THR A 628 -15.10 -15.28 29.79
CA THR A 628 -14.00 -14.66 29.05
C THR A 628 -12.74 -15.49 29.24
N LEU A 629 -12.11 -15.87 28.13
CA LEU A 629 -10.77 -16.44 28.05
C LEU A 629 -9.78 -15.32 27.72
N THR A 630 -8.64 -15.27 28.40
CA THR A 630 -7.56 -14.32 28.11
C THR A 630 -6.30 -15.07 27.70
N VAL A 631 -5.69 -14.64 26.60
CA VAL A 631 -4.42 -15.14 26.08
C VAL A 631 -3.40 -14.01 26.15
N THR A 632 -2.29 -14.23 26.84
CA THR A 632 -1.18 -13.25 26.91
C THR A 632 0.08 -13.82 26.31
N TYR A 633 0.81 -13.02 25.56
CA TYR A 633 2.06 -13.42 24.91
C TYR A 633 2.94 -12.20 24.67
N ASP A 634 4.25 -12.44 24.57
CA ASP A 634 5.24 -11.42 24.24
C ASP A 634 5.63 -11.56 22.77
N VAL A 635 5.69 -10.43 22.06
CA VAL A 635 6.10 -10.35 20.66
C VAL A 635 7.36 -9.50 20.58
N THR A 636 8.44 -10.05 20.04
CA THR A 636 9.69 -9.33 19.84
C THR A 636 9.93 -9.07 18.36
N ILE A 637 10.14 -7.82 17.97
CA ILE A 637 10.43 -7.40 16.60
C ILE A 637 11.92 -6.98 16.47
N PRO A 638 12.53 -7.16 15.29
CA PRO A 638 13.93 -6.77 15.05
C PRO A 638 14.21 -5.29 15.26
N ALA A 639 15.47 -4.96 15.56
CA ALA A 639 15.93 -3.59 15.59
C ALA A 639 15.71 -2.90 14.23
N GLY A 640 15.14 -1.70 14.24
CA GLY A 640 14.85 -0.93 13.02
C GLY A 640 13.57 -1.32 12.30
N ALA A 641 12.79 -2.30 12.78
CA ALA A 641 11.54 -2.75 12.14
C ALA A 641 10.32 -1.81 12.37
N GLY A 642 10.49 -0.71 13.11
CA GLY A 642 9.40 0.19 13.51
C GLY A 642 9.16 0.21 15.02
N ASP A 643 8.37 1.15 15.51
CA ASP A 643 8.07 1.39 16.93
C ASP A 643 6.66 0.95 17.36
N THR A 644 5.86 0.44 16.42
CA THR A 644 4.51 -0.09 16.65
C THR A 644 4.43 -1.57 16.29
N LEU A 645 3.42 -2.25 16.84
CA LEU A 645 3.05 -3.62 16.50
C LEU A 645 1.54 -3.65 16.25
N ASN A 646 1.14 -4.20 15.11
CA ASN A 646 -0.25 -4.46 14.78
C ASN A 646 -0.63 -5.89 15.19
N VAL A 647 -1.92 -6.11 15.44
CA VAL A 647 -2.49 -7.46 15.62
C VAL A 647 -3.48 -7.68 14.49
N HIS A 648 -3.22 -8.71 13.69
CA HIS A 648 -4.18 -9.20 12.70
C HIS A 648 -4.93 -10.39 13.29
N MET A 649 -6.24 -10.27 13.41
CA MET A 649 -7.11 -11.31 13.98
C MET A 649 -8.02 -11.91 12.91
N THR A 650 -8.42 -13.17 13.06
CA THR A 650 -9.46 -13.75 12.21
C THR A 650 -10.73 -12.87 12.22
N PRO A 651 -11.27 -12.48 11.05
CA PRO A 651 -12.49 -11.68 10.97
C PRO A 651 -13.68 -12.37 11.64
N THR A 652 -14.35 -11.68 12.58
CA THR A 652 -15.52 -12.21 13.30
C THR A 652 -16.83 -11.54 12.86
N ALA A 653 -17.96 -12.09 13.32
CA ALA A 653 -19.29 -11.50 13.14
C ALA A 653 -19.62 -10.38 14.16
N GLN A 654 -18.71 -10.06 15.10
CA GLN A 654 -19.03 -9.23 16.27
C GLN A 654 -19.53 -7.82 15.95
N GLU A 655 -19.02 -7.20 14.88
CA GLU A 655 -19.46 -5.88 14.39
C GLU A 655 -20.97 -5.89 14.05
N SER A 656 -21.42 -6.96 13.40
CA SER A 656 -22.82 -7.13 12.99
C SER A 656 -23.70 -7.67 14.13
N ALA A 657 -23.12 -8.45 15.04
CA ALA A 657 -23.82 -8.99 16.21
C ALA A 657 -23.99 -7.95 17.34
N GLY A 658 -23.19 -6.88 17.35
CA GLY A 658 -23.30 -5.74 18.26
C GLY A 658 -22.54 -5.91 19.59
N TRP A 659 -21.42 -6.63 19.60
CA TRP A 659 -20.66 -6.94 20.82
C TRP A 659 -19.36 -6.16 21.00
#